data_AF-A0A6J8A5E4-F1
#
_entry.id   AF-A0A6J8A5E4-F1
#
_cell.length_a   1.000
_cell.length_b   1.000
_cell.length_c   1.000
_cell.angle_alpha   90.00
_cell.angle_beta   90.00
_cell.angle_gamma   90.00
#
_symmetry.space_group_name_H-M   'P 1'
#
loop_
_entity.id
_entity.type
_entity.pdbx_description
1 polymer ?
#
loop_
_entity_poly.entity_id
_entity_poly.type
_entity_poly.pdbx_seq_one_letter_code
_entity_poly.pdbx_strand_id
1 'polypeptide(L)'
;MEEIGEFISKTVPEDDVNTCDDDITLVEIFKSLNDDFTLTVRDKESINQTFEVLDLYSKASGAKINKQKSEIMCLGSGSISEIELIDYGVKLSAEVSQILGIYMGKNSVLCDYLNWDSKIKKIKTILYFWSKRELSLQGRATVLNTLIMSRFYYTLTVCPLPEKYEVEIKSTILKFLWQYKSHLVKYKTIVAPKLEGGLNIPDIYLKMQSFRLKFFKKYLDENCKTVWKNTMTYFINKIENMKINSNIVYTCFKMSQLKVLPRVYQEMIQAYYSLKSEVEFDIEIQHIYENPIFCNPVISNNGRALLYSEFINSGIVQIKDICYEFIPGFLSKDSIVELVQEKHPELKSRIIAEAYAKILNAIPKLWKKDLNAINPVNVDRLPSLTVGTKIIEFSKVTTKIFYKLLLQTISESPTSEHFWTQHYPSMCFKSLYLVVNQCHLPPECVSLNYRVVTNTIFTLSKLCRMGKHDNSTCLSCRAAPEDMFHLWANCPSLVNFKSYVIDILHNVLLKDTLNPILDYTQLILHGYLKNTKEINTYFVNFLLSVARISIYKSRQIKVFDDKDIDIKRFYYTLTVCPLPEKYEVEIKSTILKFLWQYKSHLVKYKTIVAPKLEGGLNIPDIYLKMQSFRLKLFKKYLDENCKTVWKNTMTYFINKIENMKINSNIVYTCFKMSQLKVLPRVYQEMIQAYYSLKSEVEFDIEIQHIYENPIFCNPVISNNGRALLYSEFINSGIVQIKDICYEFIPGFLSKDSIVELVQEKHPELKSRIIAEAYAKILNAIPKLWKKDLNAINPVNVDRLPSLTVGTKMIEFSKVTTKIFYKLLLQKVSESPTSEHFWTQHYPSMCFKSLYLVVNQCHLPPECVSLNYRVVTNTIFPLSKLCRMGKHDNSTCLSCEQLQKICFIYGLIAPRLSISNRT
;
A
#
# COMPACT_ATOMS: atom_id res chain seq x y z
N MET A 1 -15.01 36.63 -7.37
CA MET A 1 -15.65 36.00 -6.19
C MET A 1 -14.98 36.44 -4.89
N GLU A 2 -13.66 36.27 -4.70
CA GLU A 2 -12.95 36.94 -3.57
C GLU A 2 -13.08 38.47 -3.65
N GLU A 3 -12.99 39.06 -4.85
CA GLU A 3 -13.25 40.49 -5.09
C GLU A 3 -14.67 40.94 -4.72
N ILE A 4 -15.67 40.05 -4.75
CA ILE A 4 -17.05 40.38 -4.36
C ILE A 4 -17.12 40.50 -2.84
N GLY A 5 -16.35 39.69 -2.13
CA GLY A 5 -16.30 39.79 -0.68
C GLY A 5 -15.54 41.00 -0.18
N GLU A 6 -14.47 41.38 -0.87
CA GLU A 6 -13.84 42.69 -0.67
C GLU A 6 -14.77 43.85 -1.06
N PHE A 7 -15.58 43.69 -2.11
CA PHE A 7 -16.53 44.73 -2.53
C PHE A 7 -17.66 44.91 -1.51
N ILE A 8 -18.23 43.82 -0.98
CA ILE A 8 -19.24 43.84 0.09
C ILE A 8 -18.66 44.43 1.38
N SER A 9 -17.41 44.10 1.75
CA SER A 9 -16.79 44.66 2.95
C SER A 9 -16.45 46.15 2.81
N LYS A 10 -16.22 46.65 1.59
CA LYS A 10 -15.86 48.06 1.30
C LYS A 10 -17.06 48.96 0.99
N THR A 11 -18.27 48.43 0.81
CA THR A 11 -19.47 49.20 0.43
C THR A 11 -20.36 49.61 1.61
N VAL A 12 -20.01 49.22 2.84
CA VAL A 12 -20.64 49.71 4.07
C VAL A 12 -19.95 51.03 4.47
N PRO A 13 -20.66 52.14 4.73
CA PRO A 13 -20.05 53.46 4.92
C PRO A 13 -19.06 53.51 6.11
N GLU A 14 -17.88 54.11 5.91
CA GLU A 14 -16.81 54.30 6.90
C GLU A 14 -17.01 55.53 7.82
N ASP A 15 -18.12 56.25 7.71
CA ASP A 15 -18.21 57.65 8.20
C ASP A 15 -18.55 57.85 9.70
N ASP A 16 -18.44 56.85 10.57
CA ASP A 16 -18.60 57.03 12.03
C ASP A 16 -17.50 56.34 12.88
N VAL A 17 -16.28 56.22 12.34
CA VAL A 17 -15.13 55.62 13.06
C VAL A 17 -14.27 56.70 13.70
N ASN A 18 -14.74 57.28 14.81
CA ASN A 18 -13.87 57.98 15.75
C ASN A 18 -14.46 58.08 17.17
N THR A 19 -14.81 56.94 17.76
CA THR A 19 -14.81 56.80 19.22
C THR A 19 -14.44 55.37 19.60
N CYS A 20 -13.51 55.24 20.54
CA CYS A 20 -13.20 54.01 21.23
C CYS A 20 -14.49 53.41 21.83
N ASP A 21 -14.98 52.29 21.28
CA ASP A 21 -15.63 51.16 21.97
C ASP A 21 -16.26 50.21 20.91
N ASP A 22 -15.94 48.91 21.01
CA ASP A 22 -16.69 47.72 20.55
C ASP A 22 -17.43 47.63 19.18
N ASP A 23 -17.26 48.54 18.21
CA ASP A 23 -17.99 48.46 16.92
C ASP A 23 -17.25 47.72 15.81
N ILE A 24 -17.55 46.42 15.72
CA ILE A 24 -17.14 45.52 14.65
C ILE A 24 -18.32 45.38 13.65
N THR A 25 -18.33 46.18 12.58
CA THR A 25 -19.21 46.00 11.41
C THR A 25 -18.71 44.82 10.57
N LEU A 26 -19.25 43.62 10.80
CA LEU A 26 -18.88 42.41 10.01
C LEU A 26 -20.06 41.89 9.20
N VAL A 27 -20.06 42.20 7.90
CA VAL A 27 -20.48 41.22 6.90
C VAL A 27 -19.24 40.37 6.58
N GLU A 28 -19.02 39.31 7.33
CA GLU A 28 -17.86 38.43 7.13
C GLU A 28 -18.24 37.25 6.21
N ILE A 29 -17.61 37.20 5.03
CA ILE A 29 -17.71 36.06 4.12
C ILE A 29 -16.80 34.96 4.61
N PHE A 30 -17.38 33.94 5.25
CA PHE A 30 -16.61 32.84 5.82
C PHE A 30 -15.98 31.93 4.76
N LYS A 31 -16.58 31.82 3.56
CA LYS A 31 -16.04 31.09 2.41
C LYS A 31 -16.98 31.13 1.20
N SER A 32 -16.40 31.18 0.00
CA SER A 32 -17.04 30.69 -1.22
C SER A 32 -16.35 29.40 -1.67
N LEU A 33 -17.13 28.37 -1.98
CA LEU A 33 -16.65 27.13 -2.59
C LEU A 33 -17.55 26.86 -3.79
N ASN A 34 -17.07 27.24 -4.98
CA ASN A 34 -17.86 27.29 -6.21
C ASN A 34 -19.12 28.18 -6.06
N ASP A 35 -20.31 27.57 -6.06
CA ASP A 35 -21.62 28.19 -5.96
C ASP A 35 -22.17 28.29 -4.52
N ASP A 36 -21.59 27.57 -3.56
CA ASP A 36 -22.00 27.62 -2.15
C ASP A 36 -21.23 28.74 -1.41
N PHE A 37 -21.97 29.68 -0.83
CA PHE A 37 -21.44 30.73 0.03
C PHE A 37 -22.24 30.84 1.34
N THR A 38 -21.55 31.16 2.43
CA THR A 38 -22.17 31.37 3.75
C THR A 38 -21.72 32.72 4.30
N LEU A 39 -22.68 33.51 4.75
CA LEU A 39 -22.49 34.85 5.28
C LEU A 39 -22.90 34.88 6.75
N THR A 40 -22.09 35.51 7.58
CA THR A 40 -22.47 35.85 8.95
C THR A 40 -22.71 37.36 8.98
N VAL A 41 -23.88 37.75 9.50
CA VAL A 41 -24.31 39.15 9.57
C VAL A 41 -24.78 39.47 10.99
N ARG A 42 -24.62 40.72 11.41
CA ARG A 42 -24.86 41.17 12.78
C ARG A 42 -26.34 41.28 13.11
N ASP A 43 -27.11 41.90 12.22
CA ASP A 43 -28.48 42.32 12.45
C ASP A 43 -29.34 42.21 11.18
N LYS A 44 -30.62 42.57 11.31
CA LYS A 44 -31.60 42.50 10.21
C LYS A 44 -31.30 43.48 9.08
N GLU A 45 -30.79 44.67 9.41
CA GLU A 45 -30.46 45.68 8.40
C GLU A 45 -29.32 45.18 7.50
N SER A 46 -28.33 44.51 8.09
CA SER A 46 -27.25 43.84 7.37
C SER A 46 -27.75 42.75 6.42
N ILE A 47 -28.86 42.07 6.75
CA ILE A 47 -29.49 41.07 5.86
C ILE A 47 -30.07 41.77 4.62
N ASN A 48 -30.77 42.90 4.80
CA ASN A 48 -31.34 43.67 3.69
C ASN A 48 -30.25 44.13 2.72
N GLN A 49 -29.20 44.78 3.26
CA GLN A 49 -28.05 45.23 2.48
C GLN A 49 -27.38 44.07 1.72
N THR A 50 -27.25 42.92 2.37
CA THR A 50 -26.70 41.71 1.73
C THR A 50 -27.52 41.30 0.51
N PHE A 51 -28.86 41.28 0.61
CA PHE A 51 -29.71 40.93 -0.53
C PHE A 51 -29.67 41.99 -1.64
N GLU A 52 -29.54 43.27 -1.31
CA GLU A 52 -29.37 44.34 -2.30
C GLU A 52 -28.09 44.18 -3.09
N VAL A 53 -26.96 43.92 -2.41
CA VAL A 53 -25.67 43.70 -3.09
C VAL A 53 -25.70 42.42 -3.92
N LEU A 54 -26.35 41.37 -3.42
CA LEU A 54 -26.52 40.13 -4.17
C LEU A 54 -27.40 40.31 -5.41
N ASP A 55 -28.43 41.17 -5.36
CA ASP A 55 -29.26 41.51 -6.52
C ASP A 55 -28.48 42.34 -7.55
N LEU A 56 -27.67 43.30 -7.09
CA LEU A 56 -26.75 44.06 -7.94
C LEU A 56 -25.77 43.12 -8.65
N TYR A 57 -25.17 42.19 -7.90
CA TYR A 57 -24.29 41.16 -8.46
C TYR A 57 -25.03 40.25 -9.46
N SER A 58 -26.27 39.87 -9.15
CA SER A 58 -27.11 39.05 -10.04
C SER A 58 -27.33 39.75 -11.38
N LYS A 59 -27.61 41.05 -11.37
CA LYS A 59 -27.78 41.88 -12.57
C LYS A 59 -26.48 42.00 -13.38
N ALA A 60 -25.34 42.16 -12.71
CA ALA A 60 -24.05 42.32 -13.38
C ALA A 60 -23.49 40.99 -13.95
N SER A 61 -23.64 39.89 -13.23
CA SER A 61 -23.05 38.59 -13.58
C SER A 61 -23.97 37.67 -14.38
N GLY A 62 -25.29 37.91 -14.33
CA GLY A 62 -26.31 36.99 -14.83
C GLY A 62 -26.53 35.75 -13.95
N ALA A 63 -25.81 35.61 -12.83
CA ALA A 63 -26.01 34.52 -11.87
C ALA A 63 -27.25 34.80 -10.99
N LYS A 64 -28.01 33.76 -10.62
CA LYS A 64 -29.22 33.90 -9.79
C LYS A 64 -29.14 33.05 -8.54
N ILE A 65 -29.52 33.62 -7.39
CA ILE A 65 -29.59 32.90 -6.12
C ILE A 65 -30.67 31.82 -6.17
N ASN A 66 -30.30 30.62 -5.73
CA ASN A 66 -31.25 29.54 -5.54
C ASN A 66 -31.95 29.66 -4.18
N LYS A 67 -32.96 30.53 -4.12
CA LYS A 67 -33.79 30.79 -2.94
C LYS A 67 -34.36 29.52 -2.27
N GLN A 68 -34.60 28.44 -3.01
CA GLN A 68 -35.13 27.19 -2.46
C GLN A 68 -34.10 26.40 -1.64
N LYS A 69 -32.80 26.59 -1.94
CA LYS A 69 -31.66 26.00 -1.22
C LYS A 69 -31.08 26.95 -0.18
N SER A 70 -31.29 28.25 -0.32
CA SER A 70 -30.85 29.26 0.64
C SER A 70 -31.66 29.19 1.94
N GLU A 71 -30.96 29.29 3.06
CA GLU A 71 -31.54 29.31 4.39
C GLU A 71 -30.88 30.38 5.27
N ILE A 72 -31.65 30.93 6.20
CA ILE A 72 -31.17 31.82 7.26
C ILE A 72 -31.25 31.06 8.58
N MET A 73 -30.20 31.15 9.39
CA MET A 73 -30.17 30.64 10.75
C MET A 73 -29.81 31.77 11.71
N CYS A 74 -30.74 32.15 12.59
CA CYS A 74 -30.45 33.15 13.62
C CYS A 74 -29.53 32.53 14.69
N LEU A 75 -28.48 33.23 15.10
CA LEU A 75 -27.60 32.81 16.20
C LEU A 75 -27.86 33.67 17.46
N GLY A 76 -27.61 33.12 18.64
CA GLY A 76 -27.83 33.84 19.91
C GLY A 76 -29.29 34.18 20.19
N SER A 77 -29.55 35.40 20.65
CA SER A 77 -30.89 35.95 20.94
C SER A 77 -31.64 36.47 19.71
N GLY A 78 -31.03 36.41 18.52
CA GLY A 78 -31.65 36.90 17.29
C GLY A 78 -32.89 36.09 16.89
N SER A 79 -33.91 36.80 16.39
CA SER A 79 -35.15 36.23 15.88
C SER A 79 -35.55 36.89 14.55
N ILE A 80 -36.19 36.11 13.70
CA ILE A 80 -36.77 36.54 12.42
C ILE A 80 -38.19 36.00 12.37
N SER A 81 -39.12 36.84 11.94
CA SER A 81 -40.53 36.50 11.78
C SER A 81 -40.80 35.75 10.47
N GLU A 82 -41.92 35.02 10.40
CA GLU A 82 -42.34 34.34 9.17
C GLU A 82 -42.59 35.29 8.00
N ILE A 83 -43.10 36.50 8.28
CA ILE A 83 -43.34 37.53 7.26
C ILE A 83 -42.02 37.97 6.62
N GLU A 84 -41.01 38.26 7.45
CA GLU A 84 -39.68 38.65 6.96
C GLU A 84 -39.04 37.53 6.11
N LEU A 85 -39.24 36.25 6.45
CA LEU A 85 -38.73 35.12 5.66
C LEU A 85 -39.40 35.02 4.29
N ILE A 86 -40.70 35.34 4.21
CA ILE A 86 -41.45 35.41 2.95
C ILE A 86 -40.89 36.53 2.08
N ASP A 87 -40.61 37.71 2.66
CA ASP A 87 -40.04 38.86 1.94
C ASP A 87 -38.67 38.52 1.33
N TYR A 88 -37.79 37.85 2.10
CA TYR A 88 -36.52 37.36 1.57
C TYR A 88 -36.68 36.20 0.58
N GLY A 89 -37.74 35.41 0.72
CA GLY A 89 -38.02 34.21 -0.05
C GLY A 89 -37.05 33.06 0.26
N VAL A 90 -36.52 32.99 1.48
CA VAL A 90 -35.58 31.95 1.94
C VAL A 90 -36.14 31.20 3.14
N LYS A 91 -35.62 30.00 3.40
CA LYS A 91 -36.09 29.15 4.50
C LYS A 91 -35.45 29.54 5.82
N LEU A 92 -36.18 29.41 6.92
CA LEU A 92 -35.60 29.44 8.26
C LEU A 92 -35.04 28.06 8.62
N SER A 93 -33.76 28.00 8.91
CA SER A 93 -33.15 26.84 9.55
C SER A 93 -33.29 27.00 11.06
N ALA A 94 -34.29 26.33 11.63
CA ALA A 94 -34.66 26.53 13.04
C ALA A 94 -33.60 26.01 14.02
N GLU A 95 -32.99 24.86 13.73
CA GLU A 95 -32.08 24.18 14.66
C GLU A 95 -30.70 23.86 14.11
N VAL A 96 -30.59 23.43 12.84
CA VAL A 96 -29.36 22.90 12.25
C VAL A 96 -29.31 23.17 10.74
N SER A 97 -28.18 23.70 10.28
CA SER A 97 -27.84 23.96 8.88
C SER A 97 -26.64 23.10 8.45
N GLN A 98 -26.59 22.72 7.16
CA GLN A 98 -25.45 21.99 6.60
C GLN A 98 -24.51 22.92 5.83
N ILE A 99 -23.28 23.07 6.30
CA ILE A 99 -22.24 23.89 5.66
C ILE A 99 -21.07 22.98 5.28
N LEU A 100 -20.74 22.91 3.99
CA LEU A 100 -19.64 22.10 3.43
C LEU A 100 -19.69 20.62 3.87
N GLY A 101 -20.89 20.08 4.07
CA GLY A 101 -21.08 18.70 4.50
C GLY A 101 -20.97 18.45 6.01
N ILE A 102 -20.86 19.51 6.82
CA ILE A 102 -20.92 19.48 8.30
C ILE A 102 -22.20 20.16 8.77
N TYR A 103 -22.91 19.50 9.68
CA TYR A 103 -24.10 20.05 10.31
C TYR A 103 -23.72 20.91 11.51
N MET A 104 -24.16 22.16 11.55
CA MET A 104 -23.90 23.13 12.62
C MET A 104 -25.19 23.87 12.96
N GLY A 105 -25.38 24.26 14.22
CA GLY A 105 -26.56 25.00 14.65
C GLY A 105 -26.75 25.05 16.15
N LYS A 106 -27.94 25.46 16.58
CA LYS A 106 -28.32 25.65 17.99
C LYS A 106 -28.40 24.32 18.75
N ASN A 107 -28.90 23.28 18.08
CA ASN A 107 -29.07 21.97 18.69
C ASN A 107 -27.80 21.12 18.55
N SER A 108 -26.91 21.21 19.54
CA SER A 108 -25.65 20.47 19.56
C SER A 108 -25.83 18.94 19.50
N VAL A 109 -26.89 18.41 20.12
CA VAL A 109 -27.18 16.97 20.13
C VAL A 109 -27.56 16.48 18.73
N LEU A 110 -28.42 17.24 18.03
CA LEU A 110 -28.81 16.92 16.66
C LEU A 110 -27.62 17.05 15.69
N CYS A 111 -26.78 18.09 15.85
CA CYS A 111 -25.54 18.22 15.08
C CYS A 111 -24.61 17.01 15.26
N ASP A 112 -24.41 16.58 16.52
CA ASP A 112 -23.58 15.42 16.84
C ASP A 112 -24.14 14.13 16.22
N TYR A 113 -25.46 13.93 16.28
CA TYR A 113 -26.13 12.80 15.63
C TYR A 113 -25.92 12.79 14.11
N LEU A 114 -26.16 13.93 13.45
CA LEU A 114 -26.06 14.04 11.99
C LEU A 114 -24.60 13.92 11.51
N ASN A 115 -23.63 14.44 12.26
CA ASN A 115 -22.22 14.39 11.90
C ASN A 115 -21.54 13.05 12.20
N TRP A 116 -21.92 12.38 13.29
CA TRP A 116 -21.24 11.17 13.76
C TRP A 116 -22.07 9.90 13.56
N ASP A 117 -23.25 9.82 14.18
CA ASP A 117 -24.09 8.60 14.17
C ASP A 117 -24.45 8.17 12.74
N SER A 118 -24.90 9.12 11.91
CA SER A 118 -25.25 8.86 10.51
C SER A 118 -24.08 8.30 9.70
N LYS A 119 -22.85 8.80 9.96
CA LYS A 119 -21.62 8.35 9.28
C LYS A 119 -21.18 6.98 9.78
N ILE A 120 -21.26 6.74 11.09
CA ILE A 120 -20.92 5.44 11.70
C ILE A 120 -21.85 4.34 11.17
N LYS A 121 -23.17 4.61 11.04
CA LYS A 121 -24.13 3.66 10.43
C LYS A 121 -23.76 3.29 8.99
N LYS A 122 -23.41 4.28 8.16
CA LYS A 122 -22.93 4.04 6.78
C LYS A 122 -21.64 3.22 6.77
N ILE A 123 -20.70 3.51 7.68
CA ILE A 123 -19.44 2.77 7.81
C ILE A 123 -19.66 1.32 8.26
N LYS A 124 -20.54 1.08 9.24
CA LYS A 124 -20.92 -0.28 9.65
C LYS A 124 -21.47 -1.09 8.47
N THR A 125 -22.29 -0.47 7.64
CA THR A 125 -22.83 -1.09 6.41
C THR A 125 -21.73 -1.45 5.42
N ILE A 126 -20.78 -0.53 5.17
CA ILE A 126 -19.61 -0.79 4.31
C ILE A 126 -18.78 -1.95 4.88
N LEU A 127 -18.45 -1.91 6.17
CA LEU A 127 -17.67 -2.94 6.84
C LEU A 127 -18.37 -4.30 6.82
N TYR A 128 -19.71 -4.34 6.92
CA TYR A 128 -20.48 -5.56 6.76
C TYR A 128 -20.24 -6.20 5.38
N PHE A 129 -20.35 -5.45 4.29
CA PHE A 129 -20.08 -5.98 2.95
C PHE A 129 -18.62 -6.43 2.77
N TRP A 130 -17.66 -5.67 3.31
CA TRP A 130 -16.26 -6.08 3.28
C TRP A 130 -15.97 -7.32 4.13
N SER A 131 -16.74 -7.54 5.21
CA SER A 131 -16.59 -8.72 6.07
C SER A 131 -17.03 -10.02 5.42
N LYS A 132 -17.87 -9.94 4.37
CA LYS A 132 -18.26 -11.10 3.55
C LYS A 132 -17.15 -11.55 2.59
N ARG A 133 -16.09 -10.76 2.43
CA ARG A 133 -14.92 -11.15 1.64
C ARG A 133 -13.92 -11.88 2.51
N GLU A 134 -13.25 -12.88 1.95
CA GLU A 134 -12.18 -13.62 2.62
C GLU A 134 -10.89 -12.78 2.68
N LEU A 135 -10.87 -11.80 3.58
CA LEU A 135 -9.71 -10.93 3.79
C LEU A 135 -8.79 -11.47 4.89
N SER A 136 -7.49 -11.43 4.63
CA SER A 136 -6.48 -11.63 5.67
C SER A 136 -6.55 -10.54 6.75
N LEU A 137 -5.88 -10.75 7.90
CA LEU A 137 -5.80 -9.74 8.95
C LEU A 137 -5.20 -8.42 8.43
N GLN A 138 -4.13 -8.51 7.64
CA GLN A 138 -3.49 -7.35 7.01
C GLN A 138 -4.39 -6.72 5.94
N GLY A 139 -5.12 -7.52 5.17
CA GLY A 139 -6.09 -7.00 4.20
C GLY A 139 -7.19 -6.16 4.88
N ARG A 140 -7.70 -6.63 6.02
CA ARG A 140 -8.67 -5.88 6.84
C ARG A 140 -8.07 -4.60 7.41
N ALA A 141 -6.85 -4.65 7.94
CA ALA A 141 -6.14 -3.45 8.39
C ALA A 141 -5.96 -2.43 7.25
N THR A 142 -5.63 -2.89 6.03
CA THR A 142 -5.55 -2.02 4.86
C THR A 142 -6.90 -1.37 4.53
N VAL A 143 -8.01 -2.11 4.53
CA VAL A 143 -9.35 -1.55 4.33
C VAL A 143 -9.67 -0.48 5.36
N LEU A 144 -9.37 -0.74 6.64
CA LEU A 144 -9.58 0.25 7.71
C LEU A 144 -8.79 1.54 7.43
N ASN A 145 -7.51 1.40 7.09
CA ASN A 145 -6.60 2.53 6.91
C ASN A 145 -6.92 3.38 5.69
N THR A 146 -7.24 2.75 4.55
CA THR A 146 -7.43 3.46 3.28
C THR A 146 -8.86 3.93 3.09
N LEU A 147 -9.83 3.11 3.48
CA LEU A 147 -11.24 3.32 3.16
C LEU A 147 -12.03 3.91 4.33
N ILE A 148 -11.81 3.43 5.56
CA ILE A 148 -12.64 3.83 6.70
C ILE A 148 -12.15 5.10 7.34
N MET A 149 -10.86 5.17 7.70
CA MET A 149 -10.30 6.33 8.40
C MET A 149 -10.43 7.63 7.60
N SER A 150 -10.25 7.56 6.27
CA SER A 150 -10.38 8.72 5.38
C SER A 150 -11.76 9.39 5.44
N ARG A 151 -12.83 8.64 5.73
CA ARG A 151 -14.19 9.20 5.87
C ARG A 151 -14.39 10.06 7.11
N PHE A 152 -13.59 9.84 8.15
CA PHE A 152 -13.67 10.61 9.39
C PHE A 152 -12.80 11.86 9.37
N TYR A 153 -11.72 11.89 8.58
CA TYR A 153 -10.70 12.95 8.68
C TYR A 153 -11.24 14.36 8.53
N TYR A 154 -12.16 14.59 7.58
CA TYR A 154 -12.76 15.91 7.43
C TYR A 154 -13.59 16.31 8.66
N THR A 155 -14.43 15.41 9.17
CA THR A 155 -15.23 15.67 10.39
C THR A 155 -14.35 15.85 11.62
N LEU A 156 -13.30 15.05 11.81
CA LEU A 156 -12.35 15.24 12.93
C LEU A 156 -11.61 16.59 12.85
N THR A 157 -11.41 17.11 11.64
CA THR A 157 -10.71 18.40 11.45
C THR A 157 -11.57 19.56 11.96
N VAL A 158 -12.89 19.47 11.84
CA VAL A 158 -13.83 20.58 12.10
C VAL A 158 -14.62 20.38 13.41
N CYS A 159 -15.18 19.19 13.62
CA CYS A 159 -16.05 18.90 14.75
C CYS A 159 -15.27 18.32 15.94
N PRO A 160 -15.68 18.62 17.18
CA PRO A 160 -15.19 17.90 18.35
C PRO A 160 -15.59 16.42 18.27
N LEU A 161 -14.81 15.54 18.91
CA LEU A 161 -15.10 14.10 18.94
C LEU A 161 -15.66 13.71 20.32
N PRO A 162 -16.98 13.50 20.45
CA PRO A 162 -17.55 13.01 21.70
C PRO A 162 -17.06 11.59 22.04
N GLU A 163 -16.80 11.35 23.33
CA GLU A 163 -16.30 10.07 23.85
C GLU A 163 -17.15 8.86 23.43
N LYS A 164 -18.49 9.02 23.43
CA LYS A 164 -19.42 7.99 22.97
C LYS A 164 -19.07 7.48 21.56
N TYR A 165 -18.81 8.39 20.63
CA TYR A 165 -18.51 8.03 19.24
C TYR A 165 -17.08 7.54 19.07
N GLU A 166 -16.13 8.04 19.87
CA GLU A 166 -14.78 7.46 19.92
C GLU A 166 -14.83 5.97 20.28
N VAL A 167 -15.51 5.63 21.37
CA VAL A 167 -15.66 4.24 21.85
C VAL A 167 -16.36 3.37 20.80
N GLU A 168 -17.43 3.89 20.19
CA GLU A 168 -18.18 3.16 19.16
C GLU A 168 -17.35 2.91 17.90
N ILE A 169 -16.58 3.91 17.45
CA ILE A 169 -15.68 3.78 16.29
C ILE A 169 -14.60 2.75 16.59
N LYS A 170 -13.91 2.85 17.73
CA LYS A 170 -12.87 1.89 18.15
C LYS A 170 -13.42 0.47 18.23
N SER A 171 -14.61 0.30 18.83
CA SER A 171 -15.31 -1.00 18.90
C SER A 171 -15.63 -1.56 17.52
N THR A 172 -16.14 -0.72 16.61
CA THR A 172 -16.49 -1.12 15.24
C THR A 172 -15.25 -1.55 14.44
N ILE A 173 -14.15 -0.80 14.55
CA ILE A 173 -12.86 -1.12 13.94
C ILE A 173 -12.34 -2.48 14.42
N LEU A 174 -12.33 -2.69 15.75
CA LEU A 174 -11.88 -3.94 16.36
C LEU A 174 -12.75 -5.14 15.95
N LYS A 175 -14.08 -4.99 15.98
CA LYS A 175 -15.00 -6.06 15.54
C LYS A 175 -14.71 -6.47 14.10
N PHE A 176 -14.58 -5.52 13.18
CA PHE A 176 -14.25 -5.84 11.79
C PHE A 176 -12.86 -6.51 11.65
N LEU A 177 -11.84 -5.94 12.31
CA LEU A 177 -10.47 -6.45 12.28
C LEU A 177 -10.37 -7.90 12.76
N TRP A 178 -11.23 -8.30 13.70
CA TRP A 178 -11.27 -9.66 14.26
C TRP A 178 -12.42 -10.51 13.73
N GLN A 179 -13.08 -10.11 12.63
CA GLN A 179 -14.15 -10.92 11.98
C GLN A 179 -15.32 -11.18 12.95
N TYR A 180 -15.63 -10.19 13.78
CA TYR A 180 -16.63 -10.26 14.83
C TYR A 180 -16.39 -11.37 15.86
N LYS A 181 -15.14 -11.83 15.98
CA LYS A 181 -14.64 -12.72 17.03
C LYS A 181 -13.96 -11.90 18.14
N SER A 182 -13.64 -12.55 19.25
CA SER A 182 -12.90 -11.93 20.36
C SER A 182 -11.54 -11.39 19.89
N HIS A 183 -11.21 -10.16 20.30
CA HIS A 183 -9.91 -9.58 20.01
C HIS A 183 -8.82 -10.27 20.85
N LEU A 184 -7.69 -10.60 20.23
CA LEU A 184 -6.62 -11.37 20.88
C LEU A 184 -5.37 -10.55 21.19
N VAL A 185 -5.31 -9.33 20.69
CA VAL A 185 -4.19 -8.39 20.87
C VAL A 185 -4.75 -7.09 21.44
N LYS A 186 -4.02 -6.47 22.38
CA LYS A 186 -4.41 -5.18 22.96
C LYS A 186 -4.50 -4.11 21.88
N TYR A 187 -5.47 -3.21 22.00
CA TYR A 187 -5.66 -2.12 21.05
C TYR A 187 -4.42 -1.22 20.89
N LYS A 188 -3.77 -0.86 22.01
CA LYS A 188 -2.52 -0.07 22.01
C LYS A 188 -1.37 -0.71 21.22
N THR A 189 -1.30 -2.03 21.22
CA THR A 189 -0.36 -2.78 20.39
C THR A 189 -0.78 -2.77 18.91
N ILE A 190 -2.07 -2.92 18.62
CA ILE A 190 -2.59 -2.96 17.24
C ILE A 190 -2.31 -1.64 16.49
N VAL A 191 -2.45 -0.49 17.16
CA VAL A 191 -2.23 0.83 16.55
C VAL A 191 -0.75 1.14 16.30
N ALA A 192 0.16 0.42 16.97
CA ALA A 192 1.59 0.63 16.85
C ALA A 192 2.11 0.34 15.42
N PRO A 193 3.30 0.87 15.07
CA PRO A 193 3.97 0.55 13.81
C PRO A 193 4.19 -0.96 13.62
N LYS A 194 4.22 -1.40 12.36
CA LYS A 194 4.48 -2.81 12.02
C LYS A 194 5.82 -3.32 12.53
N LEU A 195 6.82 -2.45 12.64
CA LEU A 195 8.16 -2.77 13.16
C LEU A 195 8.20 -2.95 14.68
N GLU A 196 7.11 -2.60 15.36
CA GLU A 196 6.92 -2.71 16.82
C GLU A 196 5.82 -3.73 17.13
N GLY A 197 5.50 -4.62 16.18
CA GLY A 197 4.51 -5.69 16.35
C GLY A 197 3.04 -5.28 16.15
N GLY A 198 2.78 -4.01 15.80
CA GLY A 198 1.44 -3.53 15.49
C GLY A 198 1.00 -3.76 14.04
N LEU A 199 -0.20 -3.27 13.72
CA LEU A 199 -0.80 -3.34 12.39
C LEU A 199 -0.86 -1.98 11.69
N ASN A 200 -0.34 -0.92 12.33
CA ASN A 200 -0.36 0.45 11.84
C ASN A 200 -1.79 0.95 11.55
N ILE A 201 -2.73 0.63 12.44
CA ILE A 201 -4.11 1.13 12.38
C ILE A 201 -4.17 2.50 13.04
N PRO A 202 -4.64 3.56 12.36
CA PRO A 202 -4.74 4.88 12.96
C PRO A 202 -5.69 4.90 14.16
N ASP A 203 -5.23 5.44 15.28
CA ASP A 203 -6.11 5.78 16.40
C ASP A 203 -6.89 7.06 16.05
N ILE A 204 -8.22 6.98 16.15
CA ILE A 204 -9.13 8.07 15.77
C ILE A 204 -8.92 9.33 16.62
N TYR A 205 -8.67 9.16 17.92
CA TYR A 205 -8.53 10.24 18.88
C TYR A 205 -7.17 10.93 18.74
N LEU A 206 -6.09 10.16 18.64
CA LEU A 206 -4.76 10.72 18.34
C LEU A 206 -4.73 11.41 16.97
N LYS A 207 -5.51 10.91 16.01
CA LYS A 207 -5.63 11.56 14.71
C LYS A 207 -6.33 12.91 14.83
N MET A 208 -7.42 12.99 15.59
CA MET A 208 -8.06 14.27 15.93
C MET A 208 -7.08 15.22 16.61
N GLN A 209 -6.37 14.78 17.66
CA GLN A 209 -5.36 15.61 18.34
C GLN A 209 -4.28 16.11 17.37
N SER A 210 -3.81 15.28 16.43
CA SER A 210 -2.84 15.71 15.42
C SER A 210 -3.35 16.82 14.50
N PHE A 211 -4.67 16.84 14.21
CA PHE A 211 -5.29 17.94 13.46
C PHE A 211 -5.43 19.19 14.32
N ARG A 212 -5.79 19.02 15.60
CA ARG A 212 -5.86 20.14 16.56
C ARG A 212 -4.51 20.82 16.74
N LEU A 213 -3.43 20.06 16.85
CA LEU A 213 -2.05 20.58 16.89
C LEU A 213 -1.66 21.31 15.60
N LYS A 214 -2.13 20.87 14.44
CA LYS A 214 -1.94 21.61 13.18
C LYS A 214 -2.59 23.00 13.23
N PHE A 215 -3.77 23.13 13.84
CA PHE A 215 -4.40 24.43 14.06
C PHE A 215 -3.68 25.22 15.14
N PHE A 216 -3.26 24.59 16.24
CA PHE A 216 -2.54 25.27 17.32
C PHE A 216 -1.24 25.88 16.81
N LYS A 217 -0.51 25.15 15.96
CA LYS A 217 0.63 25.67 15.22
C LYS A 217 0.30 26.91 14.38
N LYS A 218 -0.82 26.93 13.67
CA LYS A 218 -1.26 28.12 12.91
C LYS A 218 -1.65 29.29 13.79
N TYR A 219 -2.17 29.01 14.99
CA TYR A 219 -2.47 30.03 15.98
C TYR A 219 -1.18 30.73 16.45
N LEU A 220 -0.11 29.98 16.67
CA LEU A 220 1.19 30.54 17.05
C LEU A 220 1.93 31.25 15.92
N ASP A 221 1.66 30.91 14.66
CA ASP A 221 2.29 31.55 13.50
C ASP A 221 1.70 32.96 13.26
N GLU A 222 2.47 33.99 13.58
CA GLU A 222 2.07 35.40 13.43
C GLU A 222 1.80 35.80 11.98
N ASN A 223 2.48 35.17 11.01
CA ASN A 223 2.26 35.40 9.59
C ASN A 223 0.90 34.88 9.12
N CYS A 224 0.25 34.00 9.91
CA CYS A 224 -1.06 33.47 9.59
C CYS A 224 -2.17 34.45 9.99
N LYS A 225 -2.61 35.29 9.05
CA LYS A 225 -3.75 36.22 9.21
C LYS A 225 -5.07 35.50 8.92
N THR A 226 -5.71 34.94 9.94
CA THR A 226 -7.00 34.24 9.78
C THR A 226 -7.98 34.62 10.89
N VAL A 227 -9.25 34.85 10.53
CA VAL A 227 -10.31 35.35 11.44
C VAL A 227 -10.47 34.49 12.70
N TRP A 228 -10.45 33.17 12.55
CA TRP A 228 -10.66 32.26 13.69
C TRP A 228 -9.58 32.40 14.79
N LYS A 229 -8.40 32.98 14.49
CA LYS A 229 -7.40 33.29 15.51
C LYS A 229 -7.92 34.36 16.47
N ASN A 230 -8.58 35.40 15.97
CA ASN A 230 -9.16 36.47 16.80
C ASN A 230 -10.20 35.90 17.75
N THR A 231 -11.09 35.04 17.24
CA THR A 231 -12.07 34.32 18.06
C THR A 231 -11.39 33.45 19.12
N MET A 232 -10.34 32.71 18.75
CA MET A 232 -9.60 31.88 19.69
C MET A 232 -8.90 32.73 20.77
N THR A 233 -8.25 33.84 20.40
CA THR A 233 -7.62 34.80 21.33
C THR A 233 -8.65 35.37 22.30
N TYR A 234 -9.83 35.77 21.83
CA TYR A 234 -10.93 36.25 22.67
C TYR A 234 -11.29 35.22 23.75
N PHE A 235 -11.49 33.96 23.38
CA PHE A 235 -11.81 32.90 24.34
C PHE A 235 -10.65 32.57 25.28
N ILE A 236 -9.42 32.55 24.80
CA ILE A 236 -8.23 32.34 25.64
C ILE A 236 -8.10 33.43 26.70
N ASN A 237 -8.37 34.68 26.34
CA ASN A 237 -8.25 35.81 27.26
C ASN A 237 -9.28 35.79 28.38
N LYS A 238 -10.38 35.04 28.21
CA LYS A 238 -11.36 34.77 29.27
C LYS A 238 -10.94 33.67 30.26
N ILE A 239 -9.88 32.90 29.98
CA ILE A 239 -9.39 31.90 30.93
C ILE A 239 -8.82 32.63 32.15
N GLU A 240 -9.48 32.48 33.29
CA GLU A 240 -9.09 33.10 34.57
C GLU A 240 -8.87 34.62 34.47
N ASN A 241 -9.45 35.29 33.46
CA ASN A 241 -9.22 36.72 33.12
C ASN A 241 -7.75 37.12 32.88
N MET A 242 -6.87 36.17 32.56
CA MET A 242 -5.43 36.46 32.48
C MET A 242 -4.99 37.20 31.21
N LYS A 243 -5.80 37.26 30.13
CA LYS A 243 -5.41 37.93 28.86
C LYS A 243 -4.05 37.48 28.26
N ILE A 244 -3.73 36.18 28.33
CA ILE A 244 -2.41 35.61 27.99
C ILE A 244 -2.13 35.41 26.49
N ASN A 245 -3.10 35.58 25.59
CA ASN A 245 -2.89 35.45 24.13
C ASN A 245 -2.13 34.15 23.73
N SER A 246 -1.03 34.29 22.97
CA SER A 246 -0.15 33.18 22.52
C SER A 246 0.72 32.61 23.64
N ASN A 247 0.92 33.33 24.75
CA ASN A 247 1.71 32.89 25.91
C ASN A 247 1.04 31.76 26.71
N ILE A 248 -0.14 31.32 26.28
CA ILE A 248 -0.79 30.09 26.76
C ILE A 248 0.12 28.86 26.63
N VAL A 249 1.07 28.85 25.69
CA VAL A 249 2.05 27.76 25.53
C VAL A 249 2.83 27.46 26.81
N TYR A 250 3.10 28.48 27.62
CA TYR A 250 3.85 28.34 28.87
C TYR A 250 2.96 27.81 30.02
N THR A 251 1.64 27.91 29.92
CA THR A 251 0.70 27.53 30.99
C THR A 251 0.30 26.05 30.98
N CYS A 252 -0.26 25.57 32.10
CA CYS A 252 -0.93 24.27 32.25
C CYS A 252 -2.22 24.45 33.07
N PHE A 253 -3.36 24.62 32.39
CA PHE A 253 -4.67 24.74 33.03
C PHE A 253 -5.32 23.39 33.33
N LYS A 254 -6.12 23.35 34.40
CA LYS A 254 -7.02 22.22 34.69
C LYS A 254 -8.23 22.24 33.77
N MET A 255 -8.84 21.08 33.56
CA MET A 255 -10.04 20.95 32.72
C MET A 255 -11.24 21.79 33.17
N SER A 256 -11.39 22.04 34.47
CA SER A 256 -12.43 22.92 34.99
C SER A 256 -12.27 24.35 34.48
N GLN A 257 -11.03 24.83 34.34
CA GLN A 257 -10.70 26.20 33.93
C GLN A 257 -10.88 26.38 32.41
N LEU A 258 -10.62 25.32 31.63
CA LEU A 258 -10.81 25.34 30.18
C LEU A 258 -12.28 25.30 29.73
N LYS A 259 -13.25 25.10 30.65
CA LYS A 259 -14.68 25.03 30.30
C LYS A 259 -15.23 26.31 29.66
N VAL A 260 -14.58 27.45 29.91
CA VAL A 260 -14.93 28.74 29.27
C VAL A 260 -14.74 28.72 27.75
N LEU A 261 -13.90 27.80 27.26
CA LEU A 261 -13.59 27.68 25.84
C LEU A 261 -14.63 26.79 25.12
N PRO A 262 -14.94 27.06 23.85
CA PRO A 262 -15.55 26.09 22.96
C PRO A 262 -14.79 24.75 22.95
N ARG A 263 -15.52 23.63 22.82
CA ARG A 263 -14.95 22.26 22.89
C ARG A 263 -13.75 22.05 21.95
N VAL A 264 -13.80 22.61 20.73
CA VAL A 264 -12.71 22.47 19.76
C VAL A 264 -11.41 23.11 20.28
N TYR A 265 -11.49 24.27 20.93
CA TYR A 265 -10.31 24.93 21.50
C TYR A 265 -9.82 24.23 22.77
N GLN A 266 -10.72 23.64 23.56
CA GLN A 266 -10.32 22.75 24.68
C GLN A 266 -9.49 21.58 24.16
N GLU A 267 -9.95 20.89 23.11
CA GLU A 267 -9.23 19.78 22.47
C GLU A 267 -7.88 20.23 21.89
N MET A 268 -7.77 21.46 21.39
CA MET A 268 -6.49 22.05 20.92
C MET A 268 -5.47 22.20 22.04
N ILE A 269 -5.87 22.81 23.15
CA ILE A 269 -4.98 23.04 24.30
C ILE A 269 -4.61 21.69 24.95
N GLN A 270 -5.56 20.78 25.11
CA GLN A 270 -5.30 19.42 25.60
C GLN A 270 -4.29 18.67 24.73
N ALA A 271 -4.46 18.72 23.40
CA ALA A 271 -3.53 18.08 22.47
C ALA A 271 -2.12 18.66 22.60
N TYR A 272 -2.01 19.97 22.79
CA TYR A 272 -0.72 20.62 23.07
C TYR A 272 -0.12 20.16 24.41
N TYR A 273 -0.91 20.13 25.49
CA TYR A 273 -0.44 19.66 26.79
C TYR A 273 0.06 18.22 26.77
N SER A 274 -0.56 17.35 25.97
CA SER A 274 -0.10 15.96 25.81
C SER A 274 1.28 15.82 25.15
N LEU A 275 1.76 16.87 24.46
CA LEU A 275 3.10 16.92 23.87
C LEU A 275 4.09 17.80 24.63
N LYS A 276 3.66 18.46 25.72
CA LYS A 276 4.47 19.48 26.40
C LYS A 276 5.81 18.93 26.93
N SER A 277 5.88 17.63 27.25
CA SER A 277 7.14 16.97 27.65
C SER A 277 8.18 16.87 26.53
N GLU A 278 7.74 16.88 25.27
CA GLU A 278 8.59 16.74 24.09
C GLU A 278 8.93 18.10 23.44
N VAL A 279 8.41 19.19 24.00
CA VAL A 279 8.60 20.56 23.50
C VAL A 279 9.67 21.24 24.33
N GLU A 280 10.71 21.71 23.64
CA GLU A 280 11.75 22.55 24.22
C GLU A 280 11.46 24.01 23.86
N PHE A 281 11.49 24.85 24.88
CA PHE A 281 11.40 26.29 24.71
C PHE A 281 12.83 26.85 24.73
N ASP A 282 13.22 27.52 23.65
CA ASP A 282 14.42 28.35 23.64
C ASP A 282 14.02 29.66 24.33
N ILE A 283 14.39 29.84 25.60
CA ILE A 283 13.93 30.98 26.41
C ILE A 283 15.03 32.04 26.41
N GLU A 284 14.89 33.03 25.52
CA GLU A 284 15.67 34.28 25.58
C GLU A 284 15.10 35.25 26.63
N ILE A 285 15.88 36.25 27.05
CA ILE A 285 15.54 37.17 28.17
C ILE A 285 14.20 37.89 27.95
N GLN A 286 13.89 38.31 26.71
CA GLN A 286 12.63 38.99 26.39
C GLN A 286 11.42 38.07 26.60
N HIS A 287 11.53 36.79 26.26
CA HIS A 287 10.48 35.83 26.52
C HIS A 287 10.28 35.59 28.02
N ILE A 288 11.31 35.75 28.87
CA ILE A 288 11.14 35.67 30.33
C ILE A 288 10.16 36.75 30.81
N TYR A 289 10.26 37.99 30.34
CA TYR A 289 9.35 39.07 30.72
C TYR A 289 7.88 38.78 30.34
N GLU A 290 7.66 38.15 29.19
CA GLU A 290 6.33 37.82 28.69
C GLU A 290 5.75 36.51 29.28
N ASN A 291 6.55 35.74 30.03
CA ASN A 291 6.08 34.51 30.63
C ASN A 291 4.96 34.79 31.66
N PRO A 292 3.87 34.02 31.64
CA PRO A 292 2.82 34.13 32.65
C PRO A 292 3.35 33.65 34.00
N ILE A 293 3.04 34.40 35.06
CA ILE A 293 3.35 34.06 36.46
C ILE A 293 2.47 32.90 36.91
N PHE A 294 1.17 32.99 36.63
CA PHE A 294 0.17 32.02 37.10
C PHE A 294 -0.03 30.88 36.11
N CYS A 295 -0.42 29.72 36.65
CA CYS A 295 -0.61 28.48 35.90
C CYS A 295 0.62 28.04 35.07
N ASN A 296 1.81 28.59 35.34
CA ASN A 296 3.05 28.21 34.70
C ASN A 296 3.74 27.09 35.53
N PRO A 297 3.97 25.89 34.97
CA PRO A 297 4.61 24.81 35.72
C PRO A 297 6.08 25.10 36.06
N VAL A 298 6.73 26.02 35.36
CA VAL A 298 8.10 26.47 35.65
C VAL A 298 8.13 27.36 36.89
N ILE A 299 7.11 28.20 37.08
CA ILE A 299 6.94 29.08 38.25
C ILE A 299 6.00 28.37 39.23
N SER A 300 6.55 27.45 40.01
CA SER A 300 5.78 26.63 40.93
C SER A 300 6.31 26.69 42.36
N ASN A 301 5.39 26.54 43.32
CA ASN A 301 5.72 26.41 44.73
C ASN A 301 5.39 24.98 45.18
N ASN A 302 6.39 24.24 45.68
CA ASN A 302 6.28 22.82 46.01
C ASN A 302 5.69 21.97 44.86
N GLY A 303 6.08 22.26 43.61
CA GLY A 303 5.64 21.56 42.41
C GLY A 303 4.21 21.88 41.95
N ARG A 304 3.52 22.84 42.58
CA ARG A 304 2.20 23.33 42.14
C ARG A 304 2.34 24.73 41.54
N ALA A 305 1.84 24.89 40.31
CA ALA A 305 1.77 26.20 39.66
C ALA A 305 0.93 27.17 40.50
N LEU A 306 1.37 28.41 40.58
CA LEU A 306 0.69 29.45 41.36
C LEU A 306 -0.62 29.89 40.68
N LEU A 307 -1.60 30.30 41.49
CA LEU A 307 -2.84 30.93 41.02
C LEU A 307 -3.36 31.85 42.13
N TYR A 308 -3.29 33.16 41.91
CA TYR A 308 -3.87 34.18 42.78
C TYR A 308 -4.80 35.06 41.95
N SER A 309 -6.11 34.84 42.08
CA SER A 309 -7.13 35.54 41.29
C SER A 309 -7.13 37.04 41.51
N GLU A 310 -6.82 37.47 42.73
CA GLU A 310 -6.77 38.86 43.16
C GLU A 310 -5.66 39.62 42.42
N PHE A 311 -4.48 39.00 42.28
CA PHE A 311 -3.37 39.56 41.51
C PHE A 311 -3.71 39.65 40.01
N ILE A 312 -4.35 38.61 39.47
CA ILE A 312 -4.77 38.59 38.05
C ILE A 312 -5.77 39.71 37.76
N ASN A 313 -6.78 39.88 38.62
CA ASN A 313 -7.81 40.92 38.45
C ASN A 313 -7.23 42.33 38.62
N SER A 314 -6.18 42.49 39.43
CA SER A 314 -5.38 43.71 39.52
C SER A 314 -4.49 43.99 38.30
N GLY A 315 -4.42 43.07 37.33
CA GLY A 315 -3.65 43.23 36.10
C GLY A 315 -2.23 42.68 36.17
N ILE A 316 -1.86 42.01 37.26
CA ILE A 316 -0.57 41.34 37.40
C ILE A 316 -0.71 39.93 36.82
N VAL A 317 -0.10 39.65 35.67
CA VAL A 317 -0.22 38.34 34.99
C VAL A 317 1.13 37.81 34.53
N GLN A 318 1.95 38.67 33.92
CA GLN A 318 3.24 38.35 33.31
C GLN A 318 4.39 38.83 34.21
N ILE A 319 5.61 38.30 33.99
CA ILE A 319 6.79 38.70 34.78
C ILE A 319 7.07 40.21 34.65
N LYS A 320 6.86 40.81 33.47
CA LYS A 320 7.01 42.26 33.29
C LYS A 320 6.14 43.10 34.23
N ASP A 321 4.99 42.60 34.65
CA ASP A 321 4.04 43.34 35.48
C ASP A 321 4.53 43.47 36.94
N ILE A 322 5.57 42.70 37.32
CA ILE A 322 6.24 42.78 38.62
C ILE A 322 7.68 43.30 38.52
N CYS A 323 8.09 43.79 37.36
CA CYS A 323 9.42 44.35 37.11
C CYS A 323 9.32 45.86 36.87
N TYR A 324 10.40 46.58 37.14
CA TYR A 324 10.48 47.98 36.71
C TYR A 324 10.72 48.05 35.19
N GLU A 325 10.11 49.03 34.54
CA GLU A 325 10.18 49.18 33.07
C GLU A 325 11.56 49.67 32.59
N PHE A 326 12.21 50.55 33.36
CA PHE A 326 13.45 51.22 32.95
C PHE A 326 14.69 50.81 33.75
N ILE A 327 14.53 50.06 34.85
CA ILE A 327 15.65 49.62 35.70
C ILE A 327 15.58 48.11 35.96
N PRO A 328 16.72 47.40 36.06
CA PRO A 328 16.72 45.98 36.40
C PRO A 328 16.18 45.76 37.82
N GLY A 329 15.25 44.80 37.97
CA GLY A 329 14.76 44.35 39.27
C GLY A 329 13.23 44.27 39.38
N PHE A 330 12.77 43.75 40.52
CA PHE A 330 11.35 43.56 40.82
C PHE A 330 10.77 44.76 41.59
N LEU A 331 9.48 45.02 41.40
CA LEU A 331 8.72 46.02 42.15
C LEU A 331 8.81 45.77 43.66
N SER A 332 8.78 46.86 44.43
CA SER A 332 8.78 46.79 45.89
C SER A 332 7.51 46.12 46.42
N LYS A 333 7.56 45.58 47.64
CA LYS A 333 6.38 44.96 48.28
C LYS A 333 5.25 45.97 48.44
N ASP A 334 5.58 47.20 48.81
CA ASP A 334 4.60 48.25 49.08
C ASP A 334 3.88 48.66 47.78
N SER A 335 4.61 48.77 46.67
CA SER A 335 4.03 49.06 45.34
C SER A 335 3.03 47.98 44.89
N ILE A 336 3.34 46.70 45.10
CA ILE A 336 2.42 45.59 44.77
C ILE A 336 1.21 45.57 45.70
N VAL A 337 1.40 45.90 46.98
CA VAL A 337 0.30 46.02 47.94
C VAL A 337 -0.68 47.11 47.51
N GLU A 338 -0.18 48.29 47.13
CA GLU A 338 -1.01 49.40 46.62
C GLU A 338 -1.80 48.99 45.37
N LEU A 339 -1.14 48.41 44.36
CA LEU A 339 -1.78 47.96 43.10
C LEU A 339 -2.89 46.92 43.33
N VAL A 340 -2.69 46.00 44.27
CA VAL A 340 -3.71 44.98 44.57
C VAL A 340 -4.85 45.57 45.39
N GLN A 341 -4.55 46.39 46.40
CA GLN A 341 -5.56 47.00 47.27
C GLN A 341 -6.43 48.05 46.57
N GLU A 342 -5.94 48.67 45.50
CA GLU A 342 -6.74 49.58 44.66
C GLU A 342 -8.00 48.89 44.12
N LYS A 343 -7.87 47.62 43.70
CA LYS A 343 -9.01 46.82 43.21
C LYS A 343 -9.65 45.91 44.27
N HIS A 344 -8.90 45.60 45.32
CA HIS A 344 -9.29 44.67 46.39
C HIS A 344 -9.00 45.26 47.78
N PRO A 345 -9.70 46.33 48.20
CA PRO A 345 -9.46 47.03 49.46
C PRO A 345 -9.72 46.17 50.70
N GLU A 346 -10.48 45.08 50.56
CA GLU A 346 -10.77 44.10 51.62
C GLU A 346 -9.55 43.27 52.06
N LEU A 347 -8.50 43.20 51.24
CA LEU A 347 -7.33 42.37 51.50
C LEU A 347 -6.32 43.08 52.42
N LYS A 348 -5.87 42.37 53.46
CA LYS A 348 -4.84 42.87 54.37
C LYS A 348 -3.48 42.91 53.67
N SER A 349 -2.74 44.02 53.82
CA SER A 349 -1.40 44.22 53.25
C SER A 349 -0.43 43.07 53.55
N ARG A 350 -0.51 42.49 54.76
CA ARG A 350 0.29 41.31 55.14
C ARG A 350 0.05 40.09 54.25
N ILE A 351 -1.20 39.81 53.87
CA ILE A 351 -1.55 38.64 53.05
C ILE A 351 -0.99 38.81 51.63
N ILE A 352 -1.12 40.02 51.07
CA ILE A 352 -0.62 40.36 49.74
C ILE A 352 0.92 40.27 49.72
N ALA A 353 1.59 40.82 50.74
CA ALA A 353 3.04 40.76 50.87
C ALA A 353 3.57 39.32 51.03
N GLU A 354 2.86 38.46 51.77
CA GLU A 354 3.19 37.03 51.90
C GLU A 354 2.97 36.28 50.58
N ALA A 355 1.91 36.59 49.83
CA ALA A 355 1.66 36.02 48.50
C ALA A 355 2.72 36.45 47.48
N TYR A 356 3.08 37.74 47.46
CA TYR A 356 4.12 38.27 46.59
C TYR A 356 5.50 37.66 46.89
N ALA A 357 5.85 37.47 48.17
CA ALA A 357 7.06 36.75 48.54
C ALA A 357 7.08 35.30 48.02
N LYS A 358 5.92 34.61 48.02
CA LYS A 358 5.79 33.27 47.43
C LYS A 358 5.96 33.29 45.91
N ILE A 359 5.42 34.30 45.22
CA ILE A 359 5.61 34.50 43.77
C ILE A 359 7.10 34.65 43.46
N LEU A 360 7.77 35.60 44.13
CA LEU A 360 9.19 35.84 43.93
C LEU A 360 10.01 34.58 44.21
N ASN A 361 9.70 33.82 45.25
CA ASN A 361 10.41 32.58 45.58
C ASN A 361 10.20 31.45 44.55
N ALA A 362 9.06 31.43 43.86
CA ALA A 362 8.74 30.43 42.83
C ALA A 362 9.45 30.68 41.48
N ILE A 363 9.92 31.91 41.22
CA ILE A 363 10.65 32.23 39.98
C ILE A 363 12.03 31.53 39.98
N PRO A 364 12.41 30.82 38.89
CA PRO A 364 13.70 30.14 38.78
C PRO A 364 14.90 31.05 39.07
N LYS A 365 15.90 30.51 39.77
CA LYS A 365 17.13 31.27 40.12
C LYS A 365 17.90 31.76 38.89
N LEU A 366 17.89 31.00 37.80
CA LEU A 366 18.53 31.39 36.53
C LEU A 366 17.83 32.63 35.95
N TRP A 367 16.50 32.61 35.85
CA TRP A 367 15.73 33.76 35.36
C TRP A 367 15.96 35.01 36.18
N LYS A 368 16.07 34.90 37.51
CA LYS A 368 16.40 36.06 38.37
C LYS A 368 17.77 36.66 38.07
N LYS A 369 18.75 35.85 37.62
CA LYS A 369 20.06 36.36 37.20
C LYS A 369 19.94 37.08 35.85
N ASP A 370 19.21 36.48 34.93
CA ASP A 370 19.06 36.99 33.56
C ASP A 370 18.22 38.28 33.51
N LEU A 371 17.17 38.39 34.34
CA LEU A 371 16.35 39.60 34.49
C LEU A 371 17.13 40.79 35.06
N ASN A 372 18.27 40.53 35.71
CA ASN A 372 19.14 41.56 36.27
C ASN A 372 20.28 41.99 35.30
N ALA A 373 20.34 41.41 34.10
CA ALA A 373 21.33 41.76 33.07
C ALA A 373 20.77 42.80 32.06
N ILE A 374 21.66 43.61 31.47
CA ILE A 374 21.29 44.70 30.56
C ILE A 374 21.30 44.21 29.10
N ASN A 375 20.17 44.45 28.42
CA ASN A 375 19.84 44.31 26.99
C ASN A 375 19.39 42.93 26.46
N PRO A 376 18.10 42.79 26.07
CA PRO A 376 17.64 41.73 25.19
C PRO A 376 17.97 42.02 23.72
N VAL A 377 18.42 40.99 22.98
CA VAL A 377 18.50 40.99 21.51
C VAL A 377 17.23 40.32 20.98
N ASN A 378 16.69 40.86 19.89
CA ASN A 378 15.37 40.52 19.36
C ASN A 378 15.48 39.40 18.31
N VAL A 379 14.98 38.20 18.62
CA VAL A 379 14.78 37.13 17.62
C VAL A 379 13.47 36.38 17.89
N ASP A 380 12.46 36.60 17.06
CA ASP A 380 11.22 35.82 17.10
C ASP A 380 11.49 34.36 16.68
N ARG A 381 11.49 33.42 17.64
CA ARG A 381 11.51 31.98 17.34
C ARG A 381 10.39 31.24 18.06
N LEU A 382 9.60 30.53 17.26
CA LEU A 382 8.62 29.55 17.75
C LEU A 382 9.33 28.43 18.53
N PRO A 383 8.64 27.76 19.48
CA PRO A 383 9.21 26.65 20.23
C PRO A 383 9.72 25.55 19.30
N SER A 384 10.65 24.75 19.79
CA SER A 384 11.17 23.60 19.05
C SER A 384 10.70 22.30 19.67
N LEU A 385 10.60 21.25 18.85
CA LEU A 385 10.10 19.95 19.27
C LEU A 385 11.17 18.90 19.01
N THR A 386 11.44 18.08 20.03
CA THR A 386 12.46 17.05 19.96
C THR A 386 11.86 15.74 19.45
N VAL A 387 12.36 15.25 18.31
CA VAL A 387 11.93 13.98 17.70
C VAL A 387 13.11 13.02 17.64
N GLY A 388 13.22 12.15 18.66
CA GLY A 388 14.38 11.29 18.82
C GLY A 388 15.62 12.12 19.15
N THR A 389 16.59 12.20 18.22
CA THR A 389 17.81 13.01 18.38
C THR A 389 17.77 14.34 17.61
N LYS A 390 16.66 14.65 16.93
CA LYS A 390 16.55 15.84 16.08
C LYS A 390 15.61 16.86 16.70
N ILE A 391 16.06 18.10 16.77
CA ILE A 391 15.24 19.25 17.14
C ILE A 391 14.60 19.81 15.86
N ILE A 392 13.28 19.98 15.87
CA ILE A 392 12.51 20.49 14.74
C ILE A 392 11.67 21.66 15.22
N GLU A 393 11.85 22.81 14.59
CA GLU A 393 11.04 24.01 14.84
C GLU A 393 9.53 23.70 14.67
N PHE A 394 8.69 24.15 15.61
CA PHE A 394 7.25 23.83 15.63
C PHE A 394 6.53 24.26 14.34
N SER A 395 7.00 25.35 13.71
CA SER A 395 6.56 25.87 12.40
C SER A 395 6.79 24.90 11.23
N LYS A 396 7.71 23.95 11.35
CA LYS A 396 8.05 22.96 10.31
C LYS A 396 7.41 21.59 10.57
N VAL A 397 6.80 21.39 11.74
CA VAL A 397 6.20 20.10 12.11
C VAL A 397 4.94 19.83 11.28
N THR A 398 4.85 18.60 10.75
CA THR A 398 3.69 18.14 9.97
C THR A 398 2.72 17.33 10.84
N THR A 399 1.46 17.22 10.43
CA THR A 399 0.46 16.37 11.10
C THR A 399 0.89 14.91 11.24
N LYS A 400 1.73 14.40 10.32
CA LYS A 400 2.29 13.04 10.40
C LYS A 400 3.27 12.90 11.56
N ILE A 401 4.07 13.94 11.82
CA ILE A 401 5.02 13.98 12.93
C ILE A 401 4.26 14.10 14.26
N PHE A 402 3.29 15.03 14.36
CA PHE A 402 2.43 15.14 15.54
C PHE A 402 1.77 13.81 15.90
N TYR A 403 1.16 13.14 14.92
CA TYR A 403 0.54 11.83 15.15
C TYR A 403 1.55 10.78 15.63
N LYS A 404 2.78 10.77 15.09
CA LYS A 404 3.82 9.81 15.50
C LYS A 404 4.22 10.00 16.97
N LEU A 405 4.40 11.24 17.41
CA LEU A 405 4.79 11.56 18.79
C LEU A 405 3.68 11.19 19.78
N LEU A 406 2.43 11.57 19.45
CA LEU A 406 1.25 11.17 20.21
C LEU A 406 1.10 9.65 20.29
N LEU A 407 1.47 8.91 19.24
CA LEU A 407 1.39 7.46 19.25
C LEU A 407 2.42 6.84 20.21
N GLN A 408 3.60 7.45 20.36
CA GLN A 408 4.66 6.97 21.27
C GLN A 408 4.24 7.05 22.74
N THR A 409 3.35 7.97 23.12
CA THR A 409 2.87 8.09 24.51
C THR A 409 1.90 6.98 24.91
N ILE A 410 1.30 6.28 23.93
CA ILE A 410 0.32 5.21 24.20
C ILE A 410 0.76 3.82 23.72
N SER A 411 1.77 3.74 22.85
CA SER A 411 2.19 2.48 22.24
C SER A 411 2.74 1.53 23.29
N GLU A 412 2.21 0.30 23.33
CA GLU A 412 2.67 -0.78 24.19
C GLU A 412 3.21 -1.93 23.33
N SER A 413 4.33 -2.51 23.75
CA SER A 413 4.85 -3.71 23.10
C SER A 413 3.85 -4.87 23.21
N PRO A 414 3.81 -5.79 22.22
CA PRO A 414 2.96 -6.97 22.29
C PRO A 414 3.24 -7.81 23.54
N THR A 415 2.19 -8.26 24.23
CA THR A 415 2.33 -9.17 25.38
C THR A 415 3.04 -10.48 25.03
N SER A 416 2.99 -10.87 23.75
CA SER A 416 3.74 -12.02 23.23
C SER A 416 5.25 -11.85 23.31
N GLU A 417 5.79 -10.63 23.35
CA GLU A 417 7.24 -10.42 23.52
C GLU A 417 7.74 -11.05 24.81
N HIS A 418 7.02 -10.85 25.92
CA HIS A 418 7.37 -11.48 27.19
C HIS A 418 7.40 -13.02 27.09
N PHE A 419 6.40 -13.60 26.43
CA PHE A 419 6.35 -15.05 26.18
C PHE A 419 7.57 -15.52 25.37
N TRP A 420 7.96 -14.81 24.32
CA TRP A 420 9.11 -15.19 23.51
C TRP A 420 10.45 -14.96 24.22
N THR A 421 10.59 -13.90 25.02
CA THR A 421 11.80 -13.63 25.80
C THR A 421 12.07 -14.74 26.83
N GLN A 422 11.03 -15.34 27.42
CA GLN A 422 11.19 -16.48 28.33
C GLN A 422 11.80 -17.71 27.64
N HIS A 423 11.45 -17.96 26.38
CA HIS A 423 11.95 -19.11 25.62
C HIS A 423 13.24 -18.80 24.82
N TYR A 424 13.43 -17.55 24.41
CA TYR A 424 14.52 -17.07 23.57
C TYR A 424 15.02 -15.70 24.05
N PRO A 425 15.86 -15.64 25.10
CA PRO A 425 16.26 -14.37 25.74
C PRO A 425 16.99 -13.38 24.82
N SER A 426 17.70 -13.87 23.80
CA SER A 426 18.49 -13.06 22.86
C SER A 426 17.70 -12.63 21.60
N MET A 427 16.37 -12.68 21.63
CA MET A 427 15.54 -12.40 20.46
C MET A 427 15.50 -10.92 20.09
N CYS A 428 15.83 -10.60 18.83
CA CYS A 428 15.62 -9.28 18.27
C CYS A 428 14.21 -9.13 17.68
N PHE A 429 13.28 -8.52 18.43
CA PHE A 429 11.89 -8.34 18.01
C PHE A 429 11.75 -7.47 16.74
N LYS A 430 12.61 -6.45 16.57
CA LYS A 430 12.61 -5.64 15.35
C LYS A 430 12.87 -6.49 14.10
N SER A 431 13.84 -7.40 14.15
CA SER A 431 14.13 -8.35 13.07
C SER A 431 13.00 -9.35 12.89
N LEU A 432 12.39 -9.82 13.98
CA LEU A 432 11.22 -10.72 13.94
C LEU A 432 10.04 -10.08 13.18
N TYR A 433 9.67 -8.86 13.55
CA TYR A 433 8.56 -8.16 12.89
C TYR A 433 8.87 -7.76 11.44
N LEU A 434 10.13 -7.53 11.11
CA LEU A 434 10.56 -7.37 9.71
C LEU A 434 10.30 -8.63 8.89
N VAL A 435 10.64 -9.81 9.41
CA VAL A 435 10.40 -11.09 8.74
C VAL A 435 8.90 -11.37 8.56
N VAL A 436 8.09 -11.10 9.59
CA VAL A 436 6.63 -11.28 9.53
C VAL A 436 5.98 -10.42 8.45
N ASN A 437 6.47 -9.18 8.26
CA ASN A 437 5.84 -8.18 7.39
C ASN A 437 6.45 -8.09 5.98
N GLN A 438 7.17 -9.13 5.54
CA GLN A 438 7.77 -9.20 4.22
C GLN A 438 6.72 -9.10 3.08
N CYS A 439 6.90 -8.13 2.18
CA CYS A 439 5.90 -7.76 1.16
C CYS A 439 5.68 -8.79 0.04
N HIS A 440 6.58 -9.75 -0.14
CA HIS A 440 6.53 -10.79 -1.18
C HIS A 440 5.85 -12.08 -0.71
N LEU A 441 5.49 -12.18 0.58
CA LEU A 441 4.76 -13.33 1.10
C LEU A 441 3.28 -13.23 0.72
N PRO A 442 2.62 -14.35 0.39
CA PRO A 442 1.17 -14.39 0.21
C PRO A 442 0.43 -13.83 1.44
N PRO A 443 -0.70 -13.11 1.29
CA PRO A 443 -1.40 -12.48 2.41
C PRO A 443 -1.80 -13.45 3.53
N GLU A 444 -2.14 -14.70 3.19
CA GLU A 444 -2.43 -15.76 4.17
C GLU A 444 -1.19 -16.12 5.01
N CYS A 445 -0.02 -16.22 4.38
CA CYS A 445 1.24 -16.49 5.06
C CYS A 445 1.61 -15.36 6.02
N VAL A 446 1.49 -14.11 5.59
CA VAL A 446 1.73 -12.93 6.45
C VAL A 446 0.78 -12.93 7.64
N SER A 447 -0.50 -13.24 7.41
CA SER A 447 -1.51 -13.32 8.47
C SER A 447 -1.20 -14.45 9.47
N LEU A 448 -0.76 -15.60 8.99
CA LEU A 448 -0.40 -16.73 9.85
C LEU A 448 0.88 -16.43 10.65
N ASN A 449 1.93 -15.93 10.00
CA ASN A 449 3.17 -15.52 10.65
C ASN A 449 2.90 -14.51 11.77
N TYR A 450 2.05 -13.51 11.52
CA TYR A 450 1.65 -12.54 12.55
C TYR A 450 0.96 -13.21 13.73
N ARG A 451 0.05 -14.17 13.48
CA ARG A 451 -0.65 -14.90 14.54
C ARG A 451 0.27 -15.81 15.36
N VAL A 452 1.26 -16.41 14.70
CA VAL A 452 2.32 -17.19 15.36
C VAL A 452 3.10 -16.29 16.30
N VAL A 453 3.67 -15.20 15.81
CA VAL A 453 4.49 -14.26 16.60
C VAL A 453 3.69 -13.54 17.68
N THR A 454 2.41 -13.26 17.48
CA THR A 454 1.54 -12.69 18.53
C THR A 454 0.98 -13.73 19.49
N ASN A 455 1.33 -15.01 19.33
CA ASN A 455 0.85 -16.14 20.11
C ASN A 455 -0.70 -16.23 20.15
N THR A 456 -1.36 -15.85 19.05
CA THR A 456 -2.83 -15.82 18.91
C THR A 456 -3.41 -17.06 18.21
N ILE A 457 -2.58 -18.09 18.01
CA ILE A 457 -3.04 -19.42 17.58
C ILE A 457 -3.66 -20.16 18.77
N PHE A 458 -4.88 -20.68 18.56
CA PHE A 458 -5.57 -21.56 19.52
C PHE A 458 -5.13 -23.00 19.33
N THR A 459 -4.20 -23.45 20.17
CA THR A 459 -3.79 -24.86 20.26
C THR A 459 -4.79 -25.64 21.11
N LEU A 460 -4.84 -26.97 21.01
CA LEU A 460 -5.77 -27.77 21.84
C LEU A 460 -5.52 -27.56 23.34
N SER A 461 -4.26 -27.41 23.78
CA SER A 461 -3.94 -27.05 25.16
C SER A 461 -4.49 -25.69 25.60
N LYS A 462 -4.63 -24.72 24.69
CA LYS A 462 -5.32 -23.44 24.99
C LYS A 462 -6.84 -23.64 25.03
N LEU A 463 -7.40 -24.37 24.09
CA LEU A 463 -8.84 -24.61 24.01
C LEU A 463 -9.36 -25.40 25.22
N CYS A 464 -8.59 -26.41 25.67
CA CYS A 464 -8.90 -27.19 26.87
C CYS A 464 -8.87 -26.32 28.14
N ARG A 465 -7.85 -25.47 28.31
CA ARG A 465 -7.81 -24.47 29.40
C ARG A 465 -8.96 -23.46 29.36
N MET A 466 -9.51 -23.18 28.17
CA MET A 466 -10.67 -22.32 27.99
C MET A 466 -12.02 -23.05 28.17
N GLY A 467 -12.02 -24.36 28.46
CA GLY A 467 -13.23 -25.17 28.54
C GLY A 467 -13.97 -25.29 27.19
N LYS A 468 -13.26 -25.20 26.07
CA LYS A 468 -13.81 -25.28 24.71
C LYS A 468 -13.48 -26.59 23.99
N HIS A 469 -12.72 -27.47 24.63
CA HIS A 469 -12.37 -28.79 24.10
C HIS A 469 -12.02 -29.73 25.28
N ASP A 470 -12.41 -30.98 25.19
CA ASP A 470 -12.31 -31.91 26.34
C ASP A 470 -10.88 -32.41 26.58
N ASN A 471 -10.10 -32.55 25.51
CA ASN A 471 -8.75 -33.08 25.59
C ASN A 471 -7.70 -32.14 24.96
N SER A 472 -6.52 -32.03 25.57
CA SER A 472 -5.38 -31.30 25.01
C SER A 472 -4.49 -32.12 24.08
N THR A 473 -4.63 -33.46 24.02
CA THR A 473 -3.79 -34.33 23.21
C THR A 473 -3.88 -33.99 21.72
N CYS A 474 -2.73 -33.95 21.03
CA CYS A 474 -2.64 -33.69 19.60
C CYS A 474 -3.40 -34.75 18.79
N LEU A 475 -4.28 -34.31 17.89
CA LEU A 475 -5.08 -35.22 17.05
C LEU A 475 -4.24 -35.99 16.02
N SER A 476 -3.09 -35.44 15.62
CA SER A 476 -2.21 -36.05 14.62
C SER A 476 -1.34 -37.17 15.19
N CYS A 477 -0.67 -36.94 16.33
CA CYS A 477 0.21 -37.96 16.92
C CYS A 477 -0.43 -38.76 18.06
N ARG A 478 -1.49 -38.23 18.70
CA ARG A 478 -2.20 -38.82 19.84
C ARG A 478 -1.34 -39.16 21.06
N ALA A 479 -0.11 -38.62 21.14
CA ALA A 479 0.88 -39.00 22.15
C ALA A 479 1.18 -37.89 23.18
N ALA A 480 1.01 -36.62 22.84
CA ALA A 480 1.36 -35.49 23.70
C ALA A 480 0.36 -34.32 23.55
N PRO A 481 0.27 -33.42 24.54
CA PRO A 481 -0.58 -32.23 24.44
C PRO A 481 -0.13 -31.30 23.29
N GLU A 482 -1.08 -30.78 22.52
CA GLU A 482 -0.82 -29.82 21.45
C GLU A 482 -0.64 -28.41 22.02
N ASP A 483 0.60 -28.06 22.36
CA ASP A 483 1.03 -26.70 22.62
C ASP A 483 1.62 -26.01 21.37
N MET A 484 2.15 -24.79 21.54
CA MET A 484 2.71 -24.02 20.43
C MET A 484 3.93 -24.73 19.81
N PHE A 485 4.81 -25.33 20.61
CA PHE A 485 6.02 -25.97 20.10
C PHE A 485 5.72 -27.34 19.48
N HIS A 486 4.79 -28.10 20.06
CA HIS A 486 4.30 -29.35 19.53
C HIS A 486 3.64 -29.17 18.16
N LEU A 487 2.73 -28.19 18.03
CA LEU A 487 2.03 -27.91 16.78
C LEU A 487 2.98 -27.66 15.60
N TRP A 488 4.08 -26.95 15.83
CA TRP A 488 4.95 -26.47 14.76
C TRP A 488 6.21 -27.31 14.52
N ALA A 489 6.76 -27.95 15.56
CA ALA A 489 8.10 -28.57 15.47
C ALA A 489 8.23 -29.92 16.16
N ASN A 490 7.60 -30.12 17.33
CA ASN A 490 7.87 -31.28 18.18
C ASN A 490 6.90 -32.46 17.97
N CYS A 491 5.91 -32.33 17.07
CA CYS A 491 4.98 -33.41 16.77
C CYS A 491 5.67 -34.57 16.02
N PRO A 492 5.58 -35.83 16.50
CA PRO A 492 6.15 -37.00 15.80
C PRO A 492 5.64 -37.18 14.37
N SER A 493 4.37 -36.81 14.11
CA SER A 493 3.79 -36.88 12.76
C SER A 493 4.48 -35.96 11.73
N LEU A 494 5.23 -34.95 12.19
CA LEU A 494 5.91 -33.98 11.34
C LEU A 494 7.37 -34.38 11.03
N VAL A 495 7.92 -35.45 11.61
CA VAL A 495 9.35 -35.80 11.48
C VAL A 495 9.79 -35.91 10.01
N ASN A 496 9.06 -36.67 9.19
CA ASN A 496 9.39 -36.85 7.77
C ASN A 496 9.31 -35.53 6.98
N PHE A 497 8.33 -34.68 7.32
CA PHE A 497 8.17 -33.38 6.68
C PHE A 497 9.27 -32.39 7.12
N LYS A 498 9.63 -32.39 8.41
CA LYS A 498 10.71 -31.61 8.99
C LYS A 498 12.04 -31.93 8.30
N SER A 499 12.40 -33.21 8.17
CA SER A 499 13.62 -33.63 7.46
C SER A 499 13.61 -33.13 6.02
N TYR A 500 12.49 -33.27 5.31
CA TYR A 500 12.37 -32.77 3.93
C TYR A 500 12.58 -31.25 3.81
N VAL A 501 12.02 -30.45 4.72
CA VAL A 501 12.22 -28.99 4.72
C VAL A 501 13.65 -28.63 5.10
N ILE A 502 14.23 -29.30 6.09
CA ILE A 502 15.63 -29.12 6.52
C ILE A 502 16.57 -29.41 5.35
N ASP A 503 16.36 -30.50 4.62
CA ASP A 503 17.16 -30.85 3.44
C ASP A 503 17.10 -29.74 2.38
N ILE A 504 15.91 -29.20 2.10
CA ILE A 504 15.77 -28.07 1.16
C ILE A 504 16.55 -26.85 1.69
N LEU A 505 16.40 -26.52 2.96
CA LEU A 505 17.06 -25.36 3.57
C LEU A 505 18.59 -25.49 3.54
N HIS A 506 19.16 -26.63 3.92
CA HIS A 506 20.61 -26.87 3.84
C HIS A 506 21.13 -26.72 2.42
N ASN A 507 20.39 -27.22 1.42
CA ASN A 507 20.79 -27.12 0.02
C ASN A 507 20.63 -25.69 -0.55
N VAL A 508 19.67 -24.91 -0.06
CA VAL A 508 19.44 -23.51 -0.48
C VAL A 508 20.40 -22.53 0.20
N LEU A 509 20.90 -22.85 1.40
CA LEU A 509 21.66 -21.95 2.28
C LEU A 509 23.20 -22.03 2.13
N LEU A 510 23.72 -22.74 1.11
CA LEU A 510 25.15 -23.04 0.89
C LEU A 510 25.75 -23.91 2.02
N LYS A 511 26.48 -24.95 1.61
CA LYS A 511 27.00 -26.04 2.46
C LYS A 511 27.87 -25.59 3.65
N ASP A 512 28.43 -24.37 3.64
CA ASP A 512 29.46 -23.96 4.61
C ASP A 512 29.05 -22.84 5.59
N THR A 513 27.88 -22.21 5.43
CA THR A 513 27.45 -21.09 6.33
C THR A 513 26.45 -21.50 7.42
N LEU A 514 25.96 -22.74 7.38
CA LEU A 514 25.15 -23.33 8.45
C LEU A 514 26.00 -24.32 9.23
N ASN A 515 26.72 -23.83 10.24
CA ASN A 515 27.15 -24.69 11.34
C ASN A 515 25.94 -25.54 11.85
N PRO A 516 26.16 -26.76 12.38
CA PRO A 516 25.11 -27.74 12.65
C PRO A 516 24.17 -27.38 13.83
N ILE A 517 24.20 -26.14 14.32
CA ILE A 517 23.45 -25.68 15.50
C ILE A 517 22.43 -24.62 15.08
N LEU A 518 21.47 -25.01 14.25
CA LEU A 518 20.28 -24.21 14.00
C LEU A 518 19.07 -24.95 14.51
N ASP A 519 18.47 -24.41 15.58
CA ASP A 519 17.22 -24.90 16.14
C ASP A 519 16.11 -24.76 15.08
N TYR A 520 15.71 -25.88 14.48
CA TYR A 520 14.59 -25.93 13.54
C TYR A 520 13.33 -25.33 14.14
N THR A 521 13.10 -25.52 15.44
CA THR A 521 11.95 -25.00 16.16
C THR A 521 11.92 -23.48 16.11
N GLN A 522 13.05 -22.84 16.39
CA GLN A 522 13.20 -21.40 16.27
C GLN A 522 12.99 -20.94 14.81
N LEU A 523 13.56 -21.63 13.83
CA LEU A 523 13.41 -21.29 12.41
C LEU A 523 11.96 -21.40 11.93
N ILE A 524 11.28 -22.51 12.24
CA ILE A 524 9.89 -22.71 11.82
C ILE A 524 8.92 -21.81 12.59
N LEU A 525 9.25 -21.29 13.77
CA LEU A 525 8.40 -20.33 14.48
C LEU A 525 8.64 -18.88 14.04
N HIS A 526 9.90 -18.46 13.93
CA HIS A 526 10.28 -17.06 13.79
C HIS A 526 10.81 -16.68 12.40
N GLY A 527 11.24 -17.66 11.63
CA GLY A 527 11.96 -17.44 10.38
C GLY A 527 13.46 -17.28 10.61
N TYR A 528 14.18 -17.02 9.52
CA TYR A 528 15.59 -16.71 9.54
C TYR A 528 15.77 -15.21 9.76
N LEU A 529 16.22 -14.84 10.97
CA LEU A 529 16.30 -13.44 11.44
C LEU A 529 17.61 -12.72 11.05
N LYS A 530 18.65 -13.46 10.67
CA LYS A 530 19.95 -12.88 10.30
C LYS A 530 19.88 -12.32 8.88
N ASN A 531 20.42 -11.13 8.65
CA ASN A 531 20.55 -10.54 7.32
C ASN A 531 22.00 -10.65 6.85
N THR A 532 22.29 -11.59 5.96
CA THR A 532 23.64 -11.77 5.37
C THR A 532 23.57 -11.55 3.86
N LYS A 533 24.61 -10.93 3.28
CA LYS A 533 24.66 -10.65 1.84
C LYS A 533 24.74 -11.92 0.98
N GLU A 534 25.20 -13.01 1.58
CA GLU A 534 25.46 -14.31 0.93
C GLU A 534 24.20 -15.18 0.83
N ILE A 535 23.22 -14.97 1.71
CA ILE A 535 21.99 -15.77 1.78
C ILE A 535 20.79 -14.96 1.31
N ASN A 536 19.96 -15.55 0.44
CA ASN A 536 18.66 -14.97 0.10
C ASN A 536 17.65 -15.22 1.24
N THR A 537 17.73 -14.39 2.28
CA THR A 537 16.90 -14.46 3.49
C THR A 537 15.41 -14.35 3.19
N TYR A 538 15.03 -13.64 2.13
CA TYR A 538 13.65 -13.54 1.65
C TYR A 538 13.12 -14.88 1.15
N PHE A 539 13.89 -15.58 0.33
CA PHE A 539 13.49 -16.89 -0.20
C PHE A 539 13.41 -17.95 0.91
N VAL A 540 14.36 -17.93 1.85
CA VAL A 540 14.36 -18.81 3.03
C VAL A 540 13.11 -18.59 3.88
N ASN A 541 12.78 -17.33 4.17
CA ASN A 541 11.60 -16.98 4.93
C ASN A 541 10.29 -17.27 4.18
N PHE A 542 10.28 -17.18 2.85
CA PHE A 542 9.19 -17.67 2.02
C PHE A 542 8.98 -19.18 2.20
N LEU A 543 10.02 -19.99 2.04
CA LEU A 543 9.94 -21.44 2.22
C LEU A 543 9.46 -21.82 3.63
N LEU A 544 9.96 -21.16 4.67
CA LEU A 544 9.52 -21.36 6.05
C LEU A 544 8.06 -20.96 6.26
N SER A 545 7.61 -19.86 5.65
CA SER A 545 6.21 -19.41 5.73
C SER A 545 5.26 -20.37 5.01
N VAL A 546 5.68 -20.93 3.88
CA VAL A 546 4.90 -21.96 3.16
C VAL A 546 4.88 -23.27 3.95
N ALA A 547 5.93 -23.60 4.69
CA ALA A 547 5.95 -24.76 5.58
C ALA A 547 4.92 -24.57 6.70
N ARG A 548 4.88 -23.39 7.33
CA ARG A 548 3.86 -23.05 8.34
C ARG A 548 2.43 -23.16 7.80
N ILE A 549 2.12 -22.56 6.66
CA ILE A 549 0.74 -22.63 6.14
C ILE A 549 0.34 -24.08 5.80
N SER A 550 1.30 -24.90 5.38
CA SER A 550 1.07 -26.33 5.10
C SER A 550 0.73 -27.12 6.36
N ILE A 551 1.53 -26.95 7.43
CA ILE A 551 1.28 -27.55 8.74
C ILE A 551 -0.08 -27.09 9.28
N TYR A 552 -0.34 -25.77 9.25
CA TYR A 552 -1.56 -25.20 9.80
C TYR A 552 -2.83 -25.66 9.07
N LYS A 553 -2.84 -25.65 7.73
CA LYS A 553 -4.00 -26.11 6.94
C LYS A 553 -4.23 -27.61 7.12
N SER A 554 -3.17 -28.42 7.15
CA SER A 554 -3.29 -29.85 7.46
C SER A 554 -3.92 -30.07 8.84
N ARG A 555 -3.47 -29.32 9.86
CA ARG A 555 -4.06 -29.38 11.20
C ARG A 555 -5.51 -28.92 11.22
N GLN A 556 -5.87 -27.87 10.50
CA GLN A 556 -7.28 -27.42 10.44
C GLN A 556 -8.18 -28.49 9.81
N ILE A 557 -7.74 -29.11 8.72
CA ILE A 557 -8.52 -30.17 8.05
C ILE A 557 -8.64 -31.40 8.94
N LYS A 558 -7.59 -31.75 9.68
CA LYS A 558 -7.68 -32.83 10.69
C LYS A 558 -8.65 -32.49 11.82
N VAL A 559 -8.68 -31.24 12.28
CA VAL A 559 -9.57 -30.79 13.37
C VAL A 559 -11.04 -30.72 12.94
N PHE A 560 -11.33 -30.23 11.73
CA PHE A 560 -12.71 -29.98 11.29
C PHE A 560 -13.30 -31.13 10.47
N ASP A 561 -12.49 -31.85 9.70
CA ASP A 561 -12.94 -32.88 8.76
C ASP A 561 -12.43 -34.30 9.10
N ASP A 562 -11.59 -34.43 10.15
CA ASP A 562 -10.87 -35.67 10.54
C ASP A 562 -10.11 -36.36 9.40
N LYS A 563 -9.62 -35.58 8.43
CA LYS A 563 -8.87 -36.08 7.27
C LYS A 563 -7.37 -35.83 7.41
N ASP A 564 -6.58 -36.83 7.05
CA ASP A 564 -5.13 -36.70 6.92
C ASP A 564 -4.74 -36.24 5.52
N ILE A 565 -3.79 -35.32 5.45
CA ILE A 565 -3.28 -34.76 4.20
C ILE A 565 -1.78 -35.03 4.13
N ASP A 566 -1.32 -35.38 2.93
CA ASP A 566 0.11 -35.38 2.62
C ASP A 566 0.64 -33.93 2.63
N ILE A 567 1.15 -33.52 3.79
CA ILE A 567 1.74 -32.19 4.05
C ILE A 567 2.88 -31.92 3.06
N LYS A 568 3.68 -32.93 2.71
CA LYS A 568 4.82 -32.78 1.79
C LYS A 568 4.34 -32.43 0.39
N ARG A 569 3.33 -33.15 -0.12
CA ARG A 569 2.70 -32.85 -1.41
C ARG A 569 2.04 -31.48 -1.42
N PHE A 570 1.36 -31.11 -0.34
CA PHE A 570 0.72 -29.80 -0.21
C PHE A 570 1.76 -28.66 -0.22
N TYR A 571 2.83 -28.81 0.56
CA TYR A 571 3.97 -27.89 0.59
C TYR A 571 4.66 -27.76 -0.77
N TYR A 572 4.92 -28.88 -1.45
CA TYR A 572 5.46 -28.88 -2.80
C TYR A 572 4.57 -28.11 -3.78
N THR A 573 3.25 -28.32 -3.71
CA THR A 573 2.30 -27.61 -4.58
C THR A 573 2.34 -26.10 -4.35
N LEU A 574 2.42 -25.65 -3.10
CA LEU A 574 2.46 -24.23 -2.75
C LEU A 574 3.80 -23.56 -3.06
N THR A 575 4.93 -24.27 -2.91
CA THR A 575 6.27 -23.74 -3.21
C THR A 575 6.55 -23.69 -4.70
N VAL A 576 5.94 -24.58 -5.48
CA VAL A 576 6.22 -24.73 -6.91
C VAL A 576 5.25 -23.95 -7.79
N CYS A 577 4.13 -23.43 -7.29
CA CYS A 577 2.98 -22.96 -8.07
C CYS A 577 3.27 -21.85 -9.13
N PRO A 578 3.26 -22.18 -10.44
CA PRO A 578 2.68 -21.34 -11.49
C PRO A 578 1.16 -21.59 -11.59
N LEU A 579 0.43 -20.70 -12.28
CA LEU A 579 -1.00 -20.91 -12.60
C LEU A 579 -1.21 -22.32 -13.19
N PRO A 580 -1.95 -23.22 -12.52
CA PRO A 580 -2.34 -24.48 -13.14
C PRO A 580 -3.09 -24.20 -14.45
N GLU A 581 -2.87 -25.01 -15.50
CA GLU A 581 -3.54 -24.88 -16.82
C GLU A 581 -5.07 -24.73 -16.70
N LYS A 582 -5.67 -25.35 -15.67
CA LYS A 582 -7.09 -25.19 -15.34
C LYS A 582 -7.50 -23.72 -15.14
N TYR A 583 -6.71 -22.95 -14.40
CA TYR A 583 -6.98 -21.53 -14.15
C TYR A 583 -6.70 -20.66 -15.37
N GLU A 584 -5.77 -21.05 -16.24
CA GLU A 584 -5.56 -20.35 -17.51
C GLU A 584 -6.84 -20.42 -18.37
N VAL A 585 -7.41 -21.61 -18.52
CA VAL A 585 -8.67 -21.82 -19.25
C VAL A 585 -9.82 -21.05 -18.60
N GLU A 586 -9.91 -21.09 -17.27
CA GLU A 586 -10.95 -20.38 -16.50
C GLU A 586 -10.84 -18.86 -16.60
N ILE A 587 -9.63 -18.30 -16.53
CA ILE A 587 -9.39 -16.86 -16.68
C ILE A 587 -9.69 -16.42 -18.10
N LYS A 588 -9.22 -17.16 -19.12
CA LYS A 588 -9.55 -16.88 -20.53
C LYS A 588 -11.06 -16.90 -20.76
N SER A 589 -11.75 -17.90 -20.22
CA SER A 589 -13.23 -18.01 -20.25
C SER A 589 -13.92 -16.85 -19.54
N THR A 590 -13.40 -16.42 -18.38
CA THR A 590 -13.97 -15.33 -17.60
C THR A 590 -13.80 -13.98 -18.30
N ILE A 591 -12.63 -13.72 -18.91
CA ILE A 591 -12.38 -12.52 -19.71
C ILE A 591 -13.34 -12.47 -20.89
N LEU A 592 -13.49 -13.59 -21.61
CA LEU A 592 -14.43 -13.70 -22.73
C LEU A 592 -15.88 -13.44 -22.30
N LYS A 593 -16.33 -14.07 -21.22
CA LYS A 593 -17.67 -13.83 -20.65
C LYS A 593 -17.86 -12.38 -20.25
N PHE A 594 -16.86 -11.75 -19.62
CA PHE A 594 -16.93 -10.34 -19.25
C PHE A 594 -17.08 -9.42 -20.45
N LEU A 595 -16.23 -9.58 -21.47
CA LEU A 595 -16.24 -8.76 -22.69
C LEU A 595 -17.57 -8.87 -23.46
N TRP A 596 -18.22 -10.02 -23.39
CA TRP A 596 -19.52 -10.26 -24.04
C TRP A 596 -20.72 -10.21 -23.07
N GLN A 597 -20.55 -9.69 -21.85
CA GLN A 597 -21.64 -9.60 -20.86
C GLN A 597 -22.39 -10.93 -20.66
N TYR A 598 -21.64 -12.04 -20.63
CA TYR A 598 -22.12 -13.41 -20.51
C TYR A 598 -23.00 -13.89 -21.68
N LYS A 599 -23.02 -13.16 -22.80
CA LYS A 599 -23.68 -13.57 -24.05
C LYS A 599 -22.74 -14.46 -24.89
N SER A 600 -23.33 -15.27 -25.78
CA SER A 600 -22.58 -16.12 -26.71
C SER A 600 -21.73 -15.29 -27.68
N HIS A 601 -20.48 -15.69 -27.91
CA HIS A 601 -19.56 -15.04 -28.86
C HIS A 601 -18.87 -16.07 -29.76
N LEU A 602 -18.43 -15.63 -30.94
CA LEU A 602 -17.70 -16.46 -31.91
C LEU A 602 -16.21 -16.09 -31.99
N VAL A 603 -15.79 -15.02 -31.32
CA VAL A 603 -14.40 -14.55 -31.33
C VAL A 603 -13.54 -15.46 -30.47
N LYS A 604 -12.42 -15.95 -31.03
CA LYS A 604 -11.43 -16.74 -30.31
C LYS A 604 -10.58 -15.84 -29.41
N TYR A 605 -10.15 -16.37 -28.26
CA TYR A 605 -9.28 -15.63 -27.33
C TYR A 605 -7.97 -15.14 -27.99
N LYS A 606 -7.38 -15.95 -28.88
CA LYS A 606 -6.16 -15.62 -29.65
C LYS A 606 -6.30 -14.37 -30.51
N THR A 607 -7.52 -14.07 -30.99
CA THR A 607 -7.82 -12.87 -31.76
C THR A 607 -7.90 -11.64 -30.87
N ILE A 608 -8.43 -11.77 -29.65
CA ILE A 608 -8.60 -10.65 -28.72
C ILE A 608 -7.25 -10.13 -28.18
N VAL A 609 -6.30 -11.04 -27.96
CA VAL A 609 -4.95 -10.68 -27.48
C VAL A 609 -4.07 -10.08 -28.57
N ALA A 610 -4.47 -10.20 -29.84
CA ALA A 610 -3.73 -9.63 -30.97
C ALA A 610 -3.65 -8.09 -30.88
N PRO A 611 -2.64 -7.47 -31.51
CA PRO A 611 -2.57 -6.02 -31.65
C PRO A 611 -3.84 -5.43 -32.30
N LYS A 612 -4.18 -4.20 -31.94
CA LYS A 612 -5.32 -3.48 -32.54
C LYS A 612 -5.22 -3.37 -34.07
N LEU A 613 -4.00 -3.26 -34.60
CA LEU A 613 -3.73 -3.21 -36.05
C LEU A 613 -4.01 -4.53 -36.78
N GLU A 614 -4.17 -5.62 -36.04
CA GLU A 614 -4.43 -6.98 -36.55
C GLU A 614 -5.84 -7.46 -36.14
N GLY A 615 -6.72 -6.53 -35.75
CA GLY A 615 -8.11 -6.83 -35.40
C GLY A 615 -8.36 -7.29 -33.96
N GLY A 616 -7.33 -7.28 -33.10
CA GLY A 616 -7.47 -7.59 -31.68
C GLY A 616 -7.80 -6.40 -30.80
N LEU A 617 -7.94 -6.65 -29.49
CA LEU A 617 -8.19 -5.62 -28.47
C LEU A 617 -6.92 -5.27 -27.67
N ASN A 618 -5.78 -5.88 -28.00
CA ASN A 618 -4.51 -5.73 -27.30
C ASN A 618 -4.61 -6.04 -25.79
N ILE A 619 -5.45 -7.02 -25.44
CA ILE A 619 -5.57 -7.50 -24.06
C ILE A 619 -4.30 -8.32 -23.72
N PRO A 620 -3.63 -8.06 -22.59
CA PRO A 620 -2.46 -8.83 -22.20
C PRO A 620 -2.79 -10.30 -21.99
N ASP A 621 -2.10 -11.19 -22.69
CA ASP A 621 -2.16 -12.62 -22.41
C ASP A 621 -1.32 -12.93 -21.15
N ILE A 622 -2.00 -13.36 -20.09
CA ILE A 622 -1.38 -13.64 -18.78
C ILE A 622 -0.33 -14.75 -18.89
N TYR A 623 -0.60 -15.79 -19.69
CA TYR A 623 0.32 -16.91 -19.88
C TYR A 623 1.56 -16.49 -20.66
N LEU A 624 1.41 -15.77 -21.79
CA LEU A 624 2.56 -15.25 -22.53
C LEU A 624 3.35 -14.23 -21.71
N LYS A 625 2.69 -13.47 -20.84
CA LYS A 625 3.36 -12.57 -19.90
C LYS A 625 4.19 -13.34 -18.89
N MET A 626 3.64 -14.42 -18.31
CA MET A 626 4.37 -15.33 -17.45
C MET A 626 5.59 -15.92 -18.16
N GLN A 627 5.41 -16.46 -19.37
CA GLN A 627 6.49 -17.01 -20.20
C GLN A 627 7.58 -15.96 -20.50
N SER A 628 7.20 -14.70 -20.77
CA SER A 628 8.17 -13.60 -20.95
C SER A 628 9.01 -13.31 -19.69
N PHE A 629 8.43 -13.47 -18.49
CA PHE A 629 9.18 -13.37 -17.24
C PHE A 629 10.07 -14.58 -17.00
N ARG A 630 9.64 -15.78 -17.38
CA ARG A 630 10.46 -17.01 -17.35
C ARG A 630 11.68 -16.88 -18.26
N LEU A 631 11.51 -16.34 -19.46
CA LEU A 631 12.62 -16.01 -20.38
C LEU A 631 13.57 -14.96 -19.80
N LYS A 632 13.06 -13.95 -19.09
CA LYS A 632 13.92 -12.98 -18.38
C LYS A 632 14.79 -13.66 -17.32
N LEU A 633 14.23 -14.63 -16.58
CA LEU A 633 14.98 -15.41 -15.61
C LEU A 633 15.99 -16.31 -16.34
N PHE A 634 15.58 -16.98 -17.42
CA PHE A 634 16.47 -17.86 -18.19
C PHE A 634 17.65 -17.07 -18.75
N LYS A 635 17.42 -15.87 -19.26
CA LYS A 635 18.48 -14.92 -19.64
C LYS A 635 19.45 -14.61 -18.49
N LYS A 636 18.93 -14.35 -17.28
CA LYS A 636 19.78 -14.12 -16.10
C LYS A 636 20.55 -15.35 -15.64
N TYR A 637 20.07 -16.55 -15.96
CA TYR A 637 20.77 -17.80 -15.68
C TYR A 637 22.00 -17.94 -16.59
N LEU A 638 21.86 -17.60 -17.87
CA LEU A 638 22.94 -17.65 -18.86
C LEU A 638 24.02 -16.58 -18.66
N ASP A 639 23.70 -15.47 -17.98
CA ASP A 639 24.66 -14.43 -17.64
C ASP A 639 25.65 -14.93 -16.57
N GLU A 640 26.91 -15.14 -16.94
CA GLU A 640 27.97 -15.63 -16.05
C GLU A 640 28.27 -14.67 -14.89
N ASN A 641 28.13 -13.37 -15.11
CA ASN A 641 28.36 -12.32 -14.11
C ASN A 641 27.25 -12.28 -13.03
N CYS A 642 26.13 -12.97 -13.25
CA CYS A 642 24.99 -13.01 -12.34
C CYS A 642 25.21 -13.96 -11.14
N LYS A 643 25.76 -13.44 -10.04
CA LYS A 643 25.95 -14.18 -8.77
C LYS A 643 24.68 -14.18 -7.90
N THR A 644 23.68 -15.00 -8.26
CA THR A 644 22.42 -15.09 -7.49
C THR A 644 22.14 -16.51 -6.99
N VAL A 645 21.63 -16.64 -5.76
CA VAL A 645 21.40 -17.94 -5.07
C VAL A 645 20.49 -18.90 -5.86
N TRP A 646 19.47 -18.37 -6.55
CA TRP A 646 18.57 -19.19 -7.36
C TRP A 646 19.26 -19.76 -8.61
N LYS A 647 20.31 -19.11 -9.13
CA LYS A 647 21.13 -19.64 -10.24
C LYS A 647 21.83 -20.92 -9.79
N ASN A 648 22.47 -20.93 -8.61
CA ASN A 648 23.11 -22.13 -8.05
C ASN A 648 22.10 -23.27 -7.84
N THR A 649 20.90 -22.93 -7.37
CA THR A 649 19.80 -23.91 -7.21
C THR A 649 19.40 -24.50 -8.55
N MET A 650 19.23 -23.68 -9.59
CA MET A 650 18.90 -24.13 -10.93
C MET A 650 20.01 -24.99 -11.55
N THR A 651 21.28 -24.59 -11.40
CA THR A 651 22.45 -25.37 -11.83
C THR A 651 22.46 -26.76 -11.20
N TYR A 652 22.20 -26.86 -9.90
CA TYR A 652 22.09 -28.15 -9.21
C TYR A 652 21.01 -29.06 -9.83
N PHE A 653 19.82 -28.52 -10.08
CA PHE A 653 18.73 -29.30 -10.68
C PHE A 653 19.00 -29.66 -12.14
N ILE A 654 19.60 -28.76 -12.92
CA ILE A 654 20.00 -29.03 -14.31
C ILE A 654 21.04 -30.16 -14.36
N ASN A 655 21.98 -30.18 -13.43
CA ASN A 655 23.01 -31.23 -13.39
C ASN A 655 22.46 -32.61 -13.01
N LYS A 656 21.24 -32.68 -12.48
CA LYS A 656 20.50 -33.92 -12.27
C LYS A 656 19.74 -34.41 -13.50
N ILE A 657 19.61 -33.61 -14.56
CA ILE A 657 19.00 -34.07 -15.82
C ILE A 657 20.00 -35.03 -16.47
N GLU A 658 19.69 -36.32 -16.42
CA GLU A 658 20.48 -37.39 -17.06
C GLU A 658 21.98 -37.36 -16.66
N ASN A 659 22.35 -36.74 -15.53
CA ASN A 659 23.74 -36.53 -15.07
C ASN A 659 24.68 -35.76 -16.03
N MET A 660 24.15 -35.04 -17.03
CA MET A 660 24.98 -34.47 -18.10
C MET A 660 25.88 -33.29 -17.69
N LYS A 661 25.61 -32.57 -16.59
CA LYS A 661 26.42 -31.41 -16.14
C LYS A 661 26.63 -30.27 -17.18
N ILE A 662 25.63 -29.99 -18.02
CA ILE A 662 25.74 -29.10 -19.20
C ILE A 662 25.64 -27.59 -18.87
N ASN A 663 25.21 -27.19 -17.65
CA ASN A 663 25.12 -25.78 -17.20
C ASN A 663 24.58 -24.79 -18.26
N SER A 664 25.37 -23.79 -18.66
CA SER A 664 25.04 -22.73 -19.64
C SER A 664 24.79 -23.27 -21.06
N ASN A 665 25.37 -24.42 -21.41
CA ASN A 665 25.21 -25.05 -22.72
C ASN A 665 23.85 -25.75 -22.89
N ILE A 666 22.96 -25.63 -21.89
CA ILE A 666 21.56 -26.08 -21.96
C ILE A 666 20.78 -25.40 -23.09
N VAL A 667 21.26 -24.25 -23.57
CA VAL A 667 20.68 -23.54 -24.74
C VAL A 667 20.70 -24.38 -26.01
N TYR A 668 21.66 -25.30 -26.13
CA TYR A 668 21.82 -26.18 -27.29
C TYR A 668 20.94 -27.43 -27.19
N THR A 669 20.50 -27.85 -26.00
CA THR A 669 19.71 -29.09 -25.84
C THR A 669 18.21 -28.90 -26.07
N CYS A 670 17.51 -30.02 -26.34
CA CYS A 670 16.06 -30.16 -26.40
C CYS A 670 15.65 -31.41 -25.59
N PHE A 671 15.29 -31.21 -24.32
CA PHE A 671 14.84 -32.29 -23.44
C PHE A 671 13.36 -32.60 -23.61
N LYS A 672 13.00 -33.89 -23.51
CA LYS A 672 11.60 -34.33 -23.44
C LYS A 672 10.98 -33.98 -22.08
N MET A 673 9.65 -33.89 -22.03
CA MET A 673 8.92 -33.64 -20.78
C MET A 673 9.16 -34.66 -19.68
N SER A 674 9.35 -35.93 -20.02
CA SER A 674 9.72 -36.96 -19.06
C SER A 674 11.04 -36.65 -18.35
N GLN A 675 12.02 -36.11 -19.08
CA GLN A 675 13.37 -35.80 -18.56
C GLN A 675 13.36 -34.54 -17.68
N LEU A 676 12.51 -33.56 -18.01
CA LEU A 676 12.38 -32.33 -17.23
C LEU A 676 11.60 -32.51 -15.92
N LYS A 677 10.92 -33.64 -15.69
CA LYS A 677 10.18 -33.91 -14.43
C LYS A 677 11.06 -33.88 -13.18
N VAL A 678 12.37 -34.09 -13.32
CA VAL A 678 13.35 -34.01 -12.23
C VAL A 678 13.51 -32.57 -11.71
N LEU A 679 13.19 -31.58 -12.52
CA LEU A 679 13.25 -30.17 -12.16
C LEU A 679 11.99 -29.71 -11.43
N PRO A 680 12.08 -28.76 -10.48
CA PRO A 680 10.95 -27.94 -10.07
C PRO A 680 10.23 -27.30 -11.26
N ARG A 681 8.88 -27.22 -11.22
CA ARG A 681 8.04 -26.77 -12.34
C ARG A 681 8.42 -25.39 -12.88
N VAL A 682 8.84 -24.45 -12.02
CA VAL A 682 9.30 -23.12 -12.46
C VAL A 682 10.50 -23.20 -13.40
N TYR A 683 11.46 -24.11 -13.15
CA TYR A 683 12.61 -24.32 -14.03
C TYR A 683 12.23 -25.08 -15.30
N GLN A 684 11.27 -26.02 -15.20
CA GLN A 684 10.68 -26.66 -16.40
C GLN A 684 10.08 -25.59 -17.32
N GLU A 685 9.28 -24.68 -16.76
CA GLU A 685 8.66 -23.58 -17.51
C GLU A 685 9.71 -22.64 -18.12
N MET A 686 10.80 -22.35 -17.42
CA MET A 686 11.90 -21.53 -18.00
C MET A 686 12.49 -22.17 -19.25
N ILE A 687 12.76 -23.48 -19.20
CA ILE A 687 13.32 -24.22 -20.33
C ILE A 687 12.28 -24.34 -21.46
N GLN A 688 11.01 -24.62 -21.13
CA GLN A 688 9.91 -24.67 -22.10
C GLN A 688 9.67 -23.30 -22.77
N ALA A 689 9.76 -22.20 -22.02
CA ALA A 689 9.64 -20.85 -22.54
C ALA A 689 10.71 -20.59 -23.61
N TYR A 690 11.93 -21.01 -23.32
CA TYR A 690 13.06 -20.92 -24.24
C TYR A 690 12.85 -21.80 -25.47
N TYR A 691 12.41 -23.05 -25.31
CA TYR A 691 12.10 -23.93 -26.43
C TYR A 691 11.01 -23.37 -27.35
N SER A 692 10.05 -22.62 -26.81
CA SER A 692 9.02 -21.93 -27.60
C SER A 692 9.59 -20.84 -28.51
N LEU A 693 10.76 -20.29 -28.18
CA LEU A 693 11.48 -19.28 -28.99
C LEU A 693 12.65 -19.84 -29.79
N LYS A 694 13.03 -21.11 -29.61
CA LYS A 694 14.25 -21.69 -30.21
C LYS A 694 14.30 -21.61 -31.74
N SER A 695 13.17 -21.55 -32.44
CA SER A 695 13.13 -21.35 -33.90
C SER A 695 13.58 -19.96 -34.37
N GLU A 696 13.57 -18.96 -33.49
CA GLU A 696 13.95 -17.57 -33.78
C GLU A 696 15.36 -17.24 -33.23
N VAL A 697 16.04 -18.24 -32.67
CA VAL A 697 17.39 -18.12 -32.10
C VAL A 697 18.39 -18.58 -33.15
N GLU A 698 19.19 -17.66 -33.65
CA GLU A 698 20.36 -18.00 -34.45
C GLU A 698 21.58 -18.11 -33.53
N PHE A 699 22.32 -19.20 -33.70
CA PHE A 699 23.59 -19.42 -33.03
C PHE A 699 24.69 -18.99 -33.99
N ASP A 700 25.44 -17.93 -33.66
CA ASP A 700 26.72 -17.65 -34.29
C ASP A 700 27.69 -18.74 -33.80
N ILE A 701 27.91 -19.78 -34.61
CA ILE A 701 28.77 -20.90 -34.23
C ILE A 701 30.21 -20.54 -34.58
N GLU A 702 30.95 -19.97 -33.62
CA GLU A 702 32.41 -19.94 -33.66
C GLU A 702 32.98 -21.32 -33.29
N ILE A 703 34.20 -21.62 -33.77
CA ILE A 703 34.85 -22.96 -33.68
C ILE A 703 34.96 -23.47 -32.23
N GLN A 704 35.17 -22.58 -31.26
CA GLN A 704 35.26 -22.92 -29.82
C GLN A 704 33.96 -23.47 -29.26
N HIS A 705 32.81 -22.90 -29.64
CA HIS A 705 31.52 -23.36 -29.15
C HIS A 705 31.21 -24.78 -29.62
N ILE A 706 31.77 -25.23 -30.74
CA ILE A 706 31.60 -26.60 -31.24
C ILE A 706 32.12 -27.61 -30.21
N TYR A 707 33.27 -27.38 -29.57
CA TYR A 707 33.84 -28.30 -28.57
C TYR A 707 32.97 -28.45 -27.31
N GLU A 708 32.35 -27.35 -26.86
CA GLU A 708 31.52 -27.34 -25.66
C GLU A 708 30.06 -27.75 -25.90
N ASN A 709 29.68 -27.96 -27.16
CA ASN A 709 28.34 -28.39 -27.52
C ASN A 709 28.06 -29.79 -26.93
N PRO A 710 26.88 -29.99 -26.32
CA PRO A 710 26.48 -31.30 -25.86
C PRO A 710 26.23 -32.24 -27.04
N ILE A 711 26.73 -33.47 -26.96
CA ILE A 711 26.50 -34.55 -27.94
C ILE A 711 25.04 -35.02 -27.86
N PHE A 712 24.55 -35.21 -26.63
CA PHE A 712 23.25 -35.81 -26.36
C PHE A 712 22.16 -34.75 -26.16
N CYS A 713 20.92 -35.12 -26.51
CA CYS A 713 19.77 -34.23 -26.51
C CYS A 713 19.97 -32.95 -27.35
N ASN A 714 20.95 -32.91 -28.26
CA ASN A 714 21.19 -31.78 -29.16
C ASN A 714 20.47 -32.03 -30.50
N PRO A 715 19.53 -31.16 -30.93
CA PRO A 715 18.80 -31.35 -32.18
C PRO A 715 19.69 -31.21 -33.42
N VAL A 716 20.84 -30.53 -33.31
CA VAL A 716 21.81 -30.37 -34.40
C VAL A 716 22.60 -31.67 -34.61
N ILE A 717 22.90 -32.40 -33.53
CA ILE A 717 23.56 -33.72 -33.55
C ILE A 717 22.48 -34.79 -33.49
N SER A 718 21.90 -35.10 -34.65
CA SER A 718 20.77 -36.02 -34.75
C SER A 718 20.98 -37.09 -35.82
N ASN A 719 20.34 -38.24 -35.62
CA ASN A 719 20.27 -39.30 -36.62
C ASN A 719 18.82 -39.44 -37.08
N ASN A 720 18.56 -39.29 -38.38
CA ASN A 720 17.21 -39.24 -38.97
C ASN A 720 16.27 -38.24 -38.25
N GLY A 721 16.79 -37.06 -37.87
CA GLY A 721 16.02 -36.01 -37.19
C GLY A 721 15.72 -36.27 -35.71
N ARG A 722 16.27 -37.33 -35.10
CA ARG A 722 16.16 -37.59 -33.65
C ARG A 722 17.49 -37.34 -32.97
N ALA A 723 17.49 -36.46 -31.96
CA ALA A 723 18.65 -36.21 -31.11
C ALA A 723 19.11 -37.50 -30.41
N LEU A 724 20.42 -37.68 -30.30
CA LEU A 724 21.01 -38.87 -29.69
C LEU A 724 20.82 -38.87 -28.17
N LEU A 725 20.68 -40.05 -27.58
CA LEU A 725 20.67 -40.28 -26.13
C LEU A 725 21.22 -41.67 -25.85
N TYR A 726 22.42 -41.74 -25.26
CA TYR A 726 23.04 -42.97 -24.77
C TYR A 726 23.44 -42.74 -23.31
N SER A 727 22.64 -43.29 -22.38
CA SER A 727 22.82 -43.11 -20.94
C SER A 727 24.17 -43.62 -20.44
N GLU A 728 24.66 -44.70 -21.04
CA GLU A 728 25.90 -45.38 -20.72
C GLU A 728 27.09 -44.46 -20.98
N PHE A 729 27.10 -43.76 -22.13
CA PHE A 729 28.13 -42.79 -22.48
C PHE A 729 28.13 -41.58 -21.54
N ILE A 730 26.94 -41.08 -21.19
CA ILE A 730 26.79 -39.95 -20.27
C ILE A 730 27.30 -40.29 -18.87
N ASN A 731 26.97 -41.47 -18.35
CA ASN A 731 27.44 -41.93 -17.04
C ASN A 731 28.96 -42.18 -17.02
N SER A 732 29.54 -42.59 -18.15
CA SER A 732 30.99 -42.67 -18.36
C SER A 732 31.68 -41.30 -18.47
N GLY A 733 30.93 -40.20 -18.52
CA GLY A 733 31.47 -38.83 -18.54
C GLY A 733 31.64 -38.25 -19.93
N ILE A 734 31.17 -38.95 -20.97
CA ILE A 734 31.16 -38.45 -22.35
C ILE A 734 29.86 -37.66 -22.54
N VAL A 735 29.94 -36.34 -22.64
CA VAL A 735 28.75 -35.48 -22.76
C VAL A 735 28.90 -34.40 -23.83
N GLN A 736 30.07 -33.80 -23.94
CA GLN A 736 30.40 -32.71 -24.85
C GLN A 736 31.31 -33.21 -25.98
N ILE A 737 31.36 -32.49 -27.11
CA ILE A 737 32.20 -32.88 -28.26
C ILE A 737 33.68 -32.99 -27.87
N LYS A 738 34.17 -32.13 -26.96
CA LYS A 738 35.54 -32.23 -26.45
C LYS A 738 35.88 -33.58 -25.79
N ASP A 739 34.89 -34.26 -25.22
CA ASP A 739 35.08 -35.53 -24.51
C ASP A 739 35.35 -36.70 -25.48
N ILE A 740 35.15 -36.48 -26.79
CA ILE A 740 35.45 -37.44 -27.86
C ILE A 740 36.56 -36.94 -28.80
N CYS A 741 37.24 -35.84 -28.45
CA CYS A 741 38.35 -35.27 -29.23
C CYS A 741 39.67 -35.42 -28.47
N TYR A 742 40.80 -35.45 -29.18
CA TYR A 742 42.10 -35.32 -28.53
C TYR A 742 42.32 -33.86 -28.07
N GLU A 743 42.89 -33.68 -26.88
CA GLU A 743 43.05 -32.35 -26.25
C GLU A 743 44.06 -31.45 -26.99
N PHE A 744 45.09 -32.05 -27.61
CA PHE A 744 46.18 -31.32 -28.27
C PHE A 744 46.40 -31.71 -29.74
N ILE A 745 45.55 -32.58 -30.30
CA ILE A 745 45.69 -33.10 -31.66
C ILE A 745 44.35 -32.98 -32.40
N PRO A 746 44.33 -32.51 -33.66
CA PRO A 746 43.11 -32.52 -34.46
C PRO A 746 42.61 -33.95 -34.69
N GLY A 747 41.38 -34.25 -34.24
CA GLY A 747 40.71 -35.52 -34.51
C GLY A 747 39.93 -36.10 -33.33
N PHE A 748 39.10 -37.09 -33.64
CA PHE A 748 38.30 -37.82 -32.66
C PHE A 748 39.08 -38.97 -32.03
N LEU A 749 38.76 -39.31 -30.78
CA LEU A 749 39.30 -40.47 -30.07
C LEU A 749 39.08 -41.76 -30.85
N SER A 750 40.04 -42.67 -30.74
CA SER A 750 39.93 -44.00 -31.35
C SER A 750 38.75 -44.79 -30.79
N LYS A 751 38.22 -45.74 -31.57
CA LYS A 751 37.12 -46.61 -31.12
C LYS A 751 37.51 -47.39 -29.87
N ASP A 752 38.75 -47.87 -29.80
CA ASP A 752 39.23 -48.69 -28.70
C ASP A 752 39.34 -47.88 -27.40
N SER A 753 39.78 -46.62 -27.50
CA SER A 753 39.83 -45.69 -26.35
C SER A 753 38.43 -45.40 -25.76
N ILE A 754 37.42 -45.22 -26.61
CA ILE A 754 36.03 -45.00 -26.14
C ILE A 754 35.43 -46.28 -25.57
N VAL A 755 35.73 -47.43 -26.14
CA VAL A 755 35.29 -48.74 -25.63
C VAL A 755 35.84 -48.95 -24.22
N GLU A 756 37.13 -48.69 -24.00
CA GLU A 756 37.78 -48.81 -22.69
C GLU A 756 37.15 -47.86 -21.66
N LEU A 757 36.98 -46.58 -21.99
CA LEU A 757 36.35 -45.57 -21.12
C LEU A 757 34.90 -45.92 -20.72
N VAL A 758 34.13 -46.49 -21.64
CA VAL A 758 32.74 -46.87 -21.34
C VAL A 758 32.69 -48.17 -20.52
N GLN A 759 33.51 -49.16 -20.86
CA GLN A 759 33.55 -50.45 -20.15
C GLN A 759 34.11 -50.35 -18.73
N GLU A 760 34.95 -49.36 -18.43
CA GLU A 760 35.43 -49.10 -17.06
C GLU A 760 34.28 -48.85 -16.08
N LYS A 761 33.23 -48.15 -16.52
CA LYS A 761 32.02 -47.90 -15.69
C LYS A 761 30.87 -48.87 -15.95
N HIS A 762 30.88 -49.54 -17.11
CA HIS A 762 29.82 -50.43 -17.57
C HIS A 762 30.41 -51.74 -18.14
N PRO A 763 31.01 -52.60 -17.30
CA PRO A 763 31.68 -53.83 -17.73
C PRO A 763 30.74 -54.85 -18.38
N GLU A 764 29.43 -54.73 -18.16
CA GLU A 764 28.38 -55.57 -18.75
C GLU A 764 28.17 -55.37 -20.26
N LEU A 765 28.66 -54.27 -20.83
CA LEU A 765 28.43 -53.92 -22.24
C LEU A 765 29.47 -54.56 -23.16
N LYS A 766 29.00 -55.22 -24.23
CA LYS A 766 29.88 -55.80 -25.26
C LYS A 766 30.57 -54.70 -26.07
N SER A 767 31.88 -54.82 -26.29
CA SER A 767 32.71 -53.86 -27.05
C SER A 767 32.14 -53.52 -28.43
N ARG A 768 31.53 -54.51 -29.12
CA ARG A 768 30.86 -54.30 -30.41
C ARG A 768 29.71 -53.29 -30.34
N ILE A 769 28.91 -53.32 -29.27
CA ILE A 769 27.73 -52.45 -29.10
C ILE A 769 28.18 -51.00 -28.87
N ILE A 770 29.22 -50.80 -28.06
CA ILE A 770 29.81 -49.49 -27.79
C ILE A 770 30.44 -48.91 -29.06
N ALA A 771 31.18 -49.72 -29.82
CA ALA A 771 31.78 -49.29 -31.09
C ALA A 771 30.72 -48.90 -32.15
N GLU A 772 29.61 -49.64 -32.23
CA GLU A 772 28.48 -49.31 -33.11
C GLU A 772 27.77 -48.02 -32.68
N ALA A 773 27.60 -47.79 -31.37
CA ALA A 773 27.02 -46.57 -30.83
C ALA A 773 27.92 -45.34 -31.07
N TYR A 774 29.24 -45.49 -30.87
CA TYR A 774 30.21 -44.43 -31.14
C TYR A 774 30.28 -44.07 -32.63
N ALA A 775 30.21 -45.05 -33.53
CA ALA A 775 30.11 -44.78 -34.97
C ALA A 775 28.83 -43.98 -35.33
N LYS A 776 27.71 -44.26 -34.66
CA LYS A 776 26.47 -43.48 -34.84
C LYS A 776 26.60 -42.05 -34.30
N ILE A 777 27.29 -41.85 -33.18
CA ILE A 777 27.61 -40.51 -32.63
C ILE A 777 28.42 -39.72 -33.65
N LEU A 778 29.53 -40.27 -34.13
CA LEU A 778 30.39 -39.61 -35.12
C LEU A 778 29.63 -39.28 -36.39
N ASN A 779 28.77 -40.17 -36.88
CA ASN A 779 27.97 -39.92 -38.09
C ASN A 779 26.92 -38.81 -37.93
N ALA A 780 26.40 -38.59 -36.71
CA ALA A 780 25.40 -37.56 -36.43
C ALA A 780 25.99 -36.14 -36.34
N ILE A 781 27.31 -35.98 -36.18
CA ILE A 781 27.96 -34.67 -36.14
C ILE A 781 27.95 -34.04 -37.56
N PRO A 782 27.49 -32.77 -37.71
CA PRO A 782 27.45 -32.08 -39.00
C PRO A 782 28.79 -32.09 -39.75
N LYS A 783 28.74 -32.24 -41.08
CA LYS A 783 29.94 -32.26 -41.93
C LYS A 783 30.78 -30.98 -41.83
N LEU A 784 30.12 -29.82 -41.70
CA LEU A 784 30.79 -28.53 -41.51
C LEU A 784 31.59 -28.52 -40.20
N TRP A 785 30.98 -28.95 -39.09
CA TRP A 785 31.65 -29.00 -37.78
C TRP A 785 32.86 -29.93 -37.79
N LYS A 786 32.78 -31.08 -38.49
CA LYS A 786 33.94 -31.98 -38.64
C LYS A 786 35.11 -31.33 -39.39
N LYS A 787 34.84 -30.41 -40.32
CA LYS A 787 35.87 -29.67 -41.04
C LYS A 787 36.54 -28.64 -40.13
N ASP A 788 35.74 -27.97 -39.30
CA ASP A 788 36.20 -26.91 -38.40
C ASP A 788 36.93 -27.45 -37.16
N LEU A 789 36.51 -28.61 -36.64
CA LEU A 789 37.18 -29.33 -35.54
C LEU A 789 38.60 -29.78 -35.91
N ASN A 790 38.91 -29.86 -37.21
CA ASN A 790 40.23 -30.24 -37.72
C ASN A 790 41.17 -29.04 -37.96
N ALA A 791 40.75 -27.81 -37.67
CA ALA A 791 41.55 -26.60 -37.84
C ALA A 791 42.23 -26.14 -36.53
N ILE A 792 43.47 -25.65 -36.60
CA ILE A 792 44.29 -25.26 -35.43
C ILE A 792 44.10 -23.75 -35.12
N ASN A 793 43.27 -23.48 -34.11
CA ASN A 793 43.45 -22.50 -33.02
C ASN A 793 42.11 -21.84 -32.61
N PRO A 794 41.69 -22.00 -31.34
CA PRO A 794 40.53 -21.33 -30.79
C PRO A 794 40.86 -19.93 -30.20
N VAL A 795 40.21 -18.85 -30.67
CA VAL A 795 40.28 -17.49 -30.06
C VAL A 795 39.04 -17.25 -29.20
N ASN A 796 39.24 -16.83 -27.94
CA ASN A 796 38.18 -16.60 -26.94
C ASN A 796 37.34 -15.36 -27.21
N VAL A 797 36.04 -15.54 -27.49
CA VAL A 797 35.03 -14.47 -27.42
C VAL A 797 33.73 -15.02 -26.81
N ASP A 798 33.45 -14.68 -25.54
CA ASP A 798 32.17 -15.01 -24.91
C ASP A 798 31.03 -14.16 -25.53
N ARG A 799 30.21 -14.76 -26.40
CA ARG A 799 28.96 -14.13 -26.87
C ARG A 799 27.75 -15.06 -26.69
N LEU A 800 26.70 -14.52 -26.08
CA LEU A 800 25.38 -15.16 -25.98
C LEU A 800 24.71 -15.23 -27.36
N PRO A 801 23.78 -16.18 -27.60
CA PRO A 801 23.09 -16.32 -28.89
C PRO A 801 22.31 -15.05 -29.27
N SER A 802 21.95 -14.90 -30.55
CA SER A 802 21.18 -13.75 -31.06
C SER A 802 19.75 -14.15 -31.43
N LEU A 803 18.79 -13.26 -31.22
CA LEU A 803 17.39 -13.40 -31.65
C LEU A 803 17.12 -12.57 -32.90
N THR A 804 16.49 -13.19 -33.88
CA THR A 804 16.01 -12.50 -35.07
C THR A 804 14.64 -11.89 -34.76
N VAL A 805 14.51 -10.57 -34.91
CA VAL A 805 13.23 -9.84 -34.72
C VAL A 805 12.92 -9.08 -36.00
N GLY A 806 12.08 -9.68 -36.86
CA GLY A 806 11.80 -9.14 -38.19
C GLY A 806 13.05 -9.24 -39.07
N THR A 807 13.64 -8.10 -39.44
CA THR A 807 14.89 -8.02 -40.25
C THR A 807 16.14 -7.67 -39.43
N LYS A 808 16.03 -7.58 -38.09
CA LYS A 808 17.14 -7.17 -37.21
C LYS A 808 17.55 -8.28 -36.25
N MET A 809 18.85 -8.47 -36.12
CA MET A 809 19.47 -9.35 -35.12
C MET A 809 19.68 -8.60 -33.80
N ILE A 810 19.21 -9.19 -32.70
CA ILE A 810 19.36 -8.64 -31.35
C ILE A 810 19.97 -9.70 -30.44
N GLU A 811 21.13 -9.40 -29.87
CA GLU A 811 21.79 -10.25 -28.88
C GLU A 811 20.86 -10.61 -27.71
N PHE A 812 20.77 -11.89 -27.33
CA PHE A 812 19.82 -12.40 -26.32
C PHE A 812 19.93 -11.67 -24.98
N SER A 813 21.14 -11.20 -24.62
CA SER A 813 21.43 -10.40 -23.43
C SER A 813 20.68 -9.06 -23.39
N LYS A 814 20.51 -8.40 -24.54
CA LYS A 814 19.89 -7.08 -24.72
C LYS A 814 18.36 -7.14 -24.84
N VAL A 815 17.78 -8.34 -24.89
CA VAL A 815 16.34 -8.54 -25.07
C VAL A 815 15.58 -8.19 -23.78
N THR A 816 14.57 -7.34 -23.89
CA THR A 816 13.70 -6.93 -22.78
C THR A 816 12.48 -7.87 -22.66
N THR A 817 11.83 -7.90 -21.49
CA THR A 817 10.56 -8.63 -21.30
C THR A 817 9.47 -8.20 -22.28
N LYS A 818 9.48 -6.94 -22.73
CA LYS A 818 8.54 -6.43 -23.73
C LYS A 818 8.78 -7.07 -25.11
N ILE A 819 10.04 -7.29 -25.48
CA ILE A 819 10.42 -7.94 -26.73
C ILE A 819 10.08 -9.43 -26.68
N PHE A 820 10.45 -10.14 -25.59
CA PHE A 820 10.05 -11.55 -25.38
C PHE A 820 8.55 -11.75 -25.50
N TYR A 821 7.74 -10.89 -24.85
CA TYR A 821 6.29 -10.96 -24.95
C TYR A 821 5.78 -10.75 -26.39
N LYS A 822 6.35 -9.81 -27.15
CA LYS A 822 5.95 -9.56 -28.55
C LYS A 822 6.25 -10.76 -29.46
N LEU A 823 7.43 -11.37 -29.33
CA LEU A 823 7.82 -12.55 -30.10
C LEU A 823 6.90 -13.74 -29.80
N LEU A 824 6.62 -13.97 -28.51
CA LEU A 824 5.67 -15.01 -28.10
C LEU A 824 4.24 -14.72 -28.60
N LEU A 825 3.81 -13.46 -28.57
CA LEU A 825 2.48 -13.06 -29.04
C LEU A 825 2.32 -13.31 -30.55
N GLN A 826 3.34 -12.98 -31.36
CA GLN A 826 3.30 -13.21 -32.82
C GLN A 826 3.05 -14.67 -33.20
N LYS A 827 3.50 -15.64 -32.40
CA LYS A 827 3.28 -17.08 -32.65
C LYS A 827 1.87 -17.55 -32.29
N VAL A 828 1.17 -16.81 -31.44
CA VAL A 828 -0.11 -17.23 -30.84
C VAL A 828 -1.29 -16.41 -31.35
N SER A 829 -1.07 -15.14 -31.70
CA SER A 829 -2.10 -14.26 -32.24
C SER A 829 -2.58 -14.75 -33.60
N GLU A 830 -3.89 -14.80 -33.77
CA GLU A 830 -4.56 -15.13 -35.02
C GLU A 830 -5.44 -13.95 -35.40
N SER A 831 -5.46 -13.58 -36.68
CA SER A 831 -6.38 -12.55 -37.14
C SER A 831 -7.84 -13.03 -37.06
N PRO A 832 -8.83 -12.11 -37.01
CA PRO A 832 -10.24 -12.50 -36.94
C PRO A 832 -10.65 -13.42 -38.09
N THR A 833 -11.40 -14.48 -37.79
CA THR A 833 -11.95 -15.39 -38.82
C THR A 833 -12.85 -14.69 -39.84
N SER A 834 -13.36 -13.50 -39.49
CA SER A 834 -14.10 -12.63 -40.40
C SER A 834 -13.26 -12.05 -41.52
N GLU A 835 -11.93 -11.97 -41.42
CA GLU A 835 -11.08 -11.50 -42.51
C GLU A 835 -11.27 -12.34 -43.75
N HIS A 836 -11.23 -13.68 -43.62
CA HIS A 836 -11.46 -14.58 -44.73
C HIS A 836 -12.84 -14.36 -45.40
N PHE A 837 -13.88 -14.16 -44.59
CA PHE A 837 -15.22 -13.82 -45.09
C PHE A 837 -15.22 -12.50 -45.87
N TRP A 838 -14.59 -11.45 -45.33
CA TRP A 838 -14.53 -10.16 -46.00
C TRP A 838 -13.62 -10.16 -47.24
N THR A 839 -12.54 -10.94 -47.26
CA THR A 839 -11.66 -11.08 -48.43
C THR A 839 -12.39 -11.77 -49.60
N GLN A 840 -13.26 -12.74 -49.31
CA GLN A 840 -14.10 -13.38 -50.34
C GLN A 840 -15.07 -12.39 -51.00
N HIS A 841 -15.60 -11.44 -50.24
CA HIS A 841 -16.55 -10.44 -50.75
C HIS A 841 -15.88 -9.15 -51.26
N TYR A 842 -14.71 -8.79 -50.73
CA TYR A 842 -13.95 -7.58 -51.05
C TYR A 842 -12.43 -7.88 -51.12
N PRO A 843 -11.94 -8.43 -52.24
CA PRO A 843 -10.55 -8.90 -52.37
C PRO A 843 -9.49 -7.80 -52.25
N SER A 844 -9.85 -6.54 -52.54
CA SER A 844 -8.96 -5.38 -52.49
C SER A 844 -8.89 -4.69 -51.12
N MET A 845 -9.56 -5.22 -50.09
CA MET A 845 -9.70 -4.55 -48.80
C MET A 845 -8.43 -4.65 -47.94
N CYS A 846 -7.88 -3.50 -47.52
CA CYS A 846 -6.77 -3.46 -46.56
C CYS A 846 -7.29 -3.54 -45.12
N PHE A 847 -7.20 -4.72 -44.50
CA PHE A 847 -7.65 -4.93 -43.13
C PHE A 847 -6.92 -4.08 -42.09
N LYS A 848 -5.61 -3.82 -42.26
CA LYS A 848 -4.87 -2.91 -41.36
C LYS A 848 -5.46 -1.51 -41.33
N SER A 849 -5.84 -0.96 -42.49
CA SER A 849 -6.51 0.33 -42.59
C SER A 849 -7.91 0.29 -41.99
N LEU A 850 -8.66 -0.81 -42.20
CA LEU A 850 -9.99 -1.00 -41.61
C LEU A 850 -9.93 -1.00 -40.08
N TYR A 851 -9.00 -1.74 -39.48
CA TYR A 851 -8.86 -1.79 -38.02
C TYR A 851 -8.36 -0.48 -37.41
N LEU A 852 -7.56 0.29 -38.15
CA LEU A 852 -7.18 1.66 -37.76
C LEU A 852 -8.42 2.57 -37.64
N VAL A 853 -9.34 2.47 -38.60
CA VAL A 853 -10.58 3.26 -38.61
C VAL A 853 -11.51 2.85 -37.47
N VAL A 854 -11.67 1.55 -37.21
CA VAL A 854 -12.50 1.03 -36.10
C VAL A 854 -11.99 1.51 -34.73
N ASN A 855 -10.68 1.70 -34.57
CA ASN A 855 -10.04 2.01 -33.29
C ASN A 855 -9.74 3.50 -33.08
N GLN A 856 -10.31 4.41 -33.88
CA GLN A 856 -10.06 5.86 -33.73
C GLN A 856 -10.58 6.41 -32.40
N CYS A 857 -9.73 7.15 -31.68
CA CYS A 857 -9.99 7.65 -30.33
C CYS A 857 -11.09 8.73 -30.23
N HIS A 858 -11.57 9.28 -31.36
CA HIS A 858 -12.57 10.35 -31.39
C HIS A 858 -14.02 9.85 -31.50
N LEU A 859 -14.24 8.54 -31.65
CA LEU A 859 -15.58 7.95 -31.74
C LEU A 859 -16.16 7.66 -30.34
N PRO A 860 -17.49 7.83 -30.15
CA PRO A 860 -18.17 7.38 -28.93
C PRO A 860 -17.96 5.88 -28.66
N PRO A 861 -17.88 5.43 -27.38
CA PRO A 861 -17.63 4.04 -27.04
C PRO A 861 -18.63 3.03 -27.63
N GLU A 862 -19.92 3.39 -27.75
CA GLU A 862 -20.90 2.51 -28.38
C GLU A 862 -20.62 2.29 -29.88
N CYS A 863 -20.19 3.34 -30.58
CA CYS A 863 -19.84 3.27 -32.00
C CYS A 863 -18.60 2.41 -32.25
N VAL A 864 -17.57 2.56 -31.42
CA VAL A 864 -16.36 1.71 -31.47
C VAL A 864 -16.72 0.24 -31.23
N SER A 865 -17.60 -0.03 -30.25
CA SER A 865 -18.08 -1.38 -29.95
C SER A 865 -18.86 -1.99 -31.13
N LEU A 866 -19.77 -1.21 -31.74
CA LEU A 866 -20.56 -1.65 -32.89
C LEU A 866 -19.66 -1.93 -34.10
N ASN A 867 -18.77 -0.99 -34.45
CA ASN A 867 -17.83 -1.13 -35.56
C ASN A 867 -16.93 -2.36 -35.38
N TYR A 868 -16.42 -2.59 -34.16
CA TYR A 868 -15.65 -3.80 -33.86
C TYR A 868 -16.46 -5.07 -34.07
N ARG A 869 -17.76 -5.07 -33.70
CA ARG A 869 -18.66 -6.22 -33.91
C ARG A 869 -19.00 -6.45 -35.38
N VAL A 870 -19.17 -5.39 -36.18
CA VAL A 870 -19.35 -5.48 -37.64
C VAL A 870 -18.13 -6.15 -38.27
N VAL A 871 -16.94 -5.62 -38.01
CA VAL A 871 -15.71 -6.10 -38.66
C VAL A 871 -15.36 -7.52 -38.22
N THR A 872 -15.63 -7.89 -36.96
CA THR A 872 -15.48 -9.26 -36.46
C THR A 872 -16.62 -10.21 -36.86
N ASN A 873 -17.63 -9.73 -37.60
CA ASN A 873 -18.82 -10.48 -38.01
C ASN A 873 -19.56 -11.14 -36.83
N THR A 874 -19.66 -10.41 -35.72
CA THR A 874 -20.32 -10.86 -34.47
C THR A 874 -21.69 -10.22 -34.25
N ILE A 875 -22.12 -9.33 -35.14
CA ILE A 875 -23.52 -8.91 -35.23
C ILE A 875 -24.30 -10.06 -35.84
N PHE A 876 -25.25 -10.63 -35.10
CA PHE A 876 -26.15 -11.65 -35.63
C PHE A 876 -26.99 -11.03 -36.76
N PRO A 877 -26.79 -11.43 -38.03
CA PRO A 877 -27.69 -11.00 -39.09
C PRO A 877 -29.04 -11.68 -38.87
N LEU A 878 -30.14 -10.97 -39.12
CA LEU A 878 -31.51 -11.53 -39.07
C LEU A 878 -31.62 -12.84 -39.86
N SER A 879 -30.91 -12.98 -40.98
CA SER A 879 -30.86 -14.21 -41.79
C SER A 879 -30.34 -15.44 -41.03
N LYS A 880 -29.45 -15.26 -40.05
CA LYS A 880 -28.90 -16.35 -39.23
C LYS A 880 -29.86 -16.73 -38.10
N LEU A 881 -30.66 -15.78 -37.60
CA LEU A 881 -31.77 -16.03 -36.69
C LEU A 881 -32.94 -16.74 -37.39
N CYS A 882 -33.23 -16.38 -38.65
CA CYS A 882 -34.19 -17.09 -39.50
C CYS A 882 -33.74 -18.54 -39.80
N ARG A 883 -32.45 -18.76 -40.14
CA ARG A 883 -31.89 -20.12 -40.33
C ARG A 883 -31.87 -20.98 -39.06
N MET A 884 -31.87 -20.35 -37.88
CA MET A 884 -31.97 -21.03 -36.58
C MET A 884 -33.42 -21.16 -36.10
N GLY A 885 -34.42 -20.81 -36.93
CA GLY A 885 -35.85 -20.93 -36.62
C GLY A 885 -36.36 -19.97 -35.54
N LYS A 886 -35.67 -18.85 -35.30
CA LYS A 886 -35.97 -17.90 -34.22
C LYS A 886 -36.62 -16.58 -34.65
N HIS A 887 -36.93 -16.41 -35.95
CA HIS A 887 -37.56 -15.20 -36.47
C HIS A 887 -38.28 -15.46 -37.80
N ASP A 888 -39.47 -14.87 -37.99
CA ASP A 888 -40.29 -15.01 -39.21
C ASP A 888 -39.77 -14.15 -40.38
N ASN A 889 -39.91 -14.67 -41.59
CA ASN A 889 -39.29 -14.20 -42.84
C ASN A 889 -39.96 -12.97 -43.50
N SER A 890 -41.01 -12.38 -42.92
CA SER A 890 -41.92 -11.50 -43.67
C SER A 890 -41.52 -10.03 -43.77
N THR A 891 -40.45 -9.55 -43.13
CA THR A 891 -40.07 -8.11 -43.17
C THR A 891 -38.56 -7.82 -43.12
N CYS A 892 -37.71 -8.62 -43.77
CA CYS A 892 -36.27 -8.33 -43.82
C CYS A 892 -35.86 -7.67 -45.14
N LEU A 893 -35.41 -6.40 -45.06
CA LEU A 893 -34.49 -5.80 -46.04
C LEU A 893 -33.38 -6.82 -46.37
N SER A 894 -33.04 -6.96 -47.66
CA SER A 894 -32.06 -7.95 -48.08
C SER A 894 -30.77 -7.79 -47.27
N CYS A 895 -30.24 -8.90 -46.77
CA CYS A 895 -29.13 -8.93 -45.80
C CYS A 895 -27.89 -8.14 -46.27
N GLU A 896 -27.75 -7.96 -47.59
CA GLU A 896 -26.76 -7.13 -48.26
C GLU A 896 -26.96 -5.63 -48.05
N GLN A 897 -28.20 -5.13 -48.07
CA GLN A 897 -28.50 -3.71 -47.88
C GLN A 897 -28.28 -3.27 -46.44
N LEU A 898 -28.65 -4.09 -45.44
CA LEU A 898 -28.39 -3.79 -44.03
C LEU A 898 -26.90 -3.83 -43.66
N GLN A 899 -26.13 -4.77 -44.23
CA GLN A 899 -24.67 -4.80 -44.05
C GLN A 899 -23.98 -3.63 -44.77
N LYS A 900 -24.44 -3.27 -45.99
CA LYS A 900 -23.97 -2.05 -46.68
C LYS A 900 -24.32 -0.80 -45.89
N ILE A 901 -25.53 -0.67 -45.35
CA ILE A 901 -25.96 0.47 -44.51
C ILE A 901 -25.14 0.53 -43.22
N CYS A 902 -24.93 -0.55 -42.47
CA CYS A 902 -24.12 -0.53 -41.25
C CYS A 902 -22.63 -0.28 -41.51
N PHE A 903 -22.07 -0.80 -42.61
CA PHE A 903 -20.68 -0.56 -43.00
C PHE A 903 -20.47 0.89 -43.48
N ILE A 904 -21.43 1.44 -44.24
CA ILE A 904 -21.43 2.82 -44.72
C ILE A 904 -21.71 3.81 -43.57
N TYR A 905 -22.71 3.58 -42.71
CA TYR A 905 -22.97 4.43 -41.53
C TYR A 905 -21.84 4.38 -40.50
N GLY A 906 -21.24 3.21 -40.26
CA GLY A 906 -20.11 3.06 -39.33
C GLY A 906 -18.83 3.79 -39.77
N LEU A 907 -18.66 4.02 -41.09
CA LEU A 907 -17.57 4.79 -41.68
C LEU A 907 -17.90 6.30 -41.83
N ILE A 908 -19.18 6.67 -41.99
CA ILE A 908 -19.64 8.06 -42.23
C ILE A 908 -20.02 8.80 -40.93
N ALA A 909 -20.21 8.10 -39.81
CA ALA A 909 -20.68 8.67 -38.54
C ALA A 909 -19.84 9.81 -37.89
N PRO A 910 -18.59 10.15 -38.26
CA PRO A 910 -17.93 11.32 -37.66
C PRO A 910 -18.55 12.68 -38.03
N ARG A 911 -19.56 12.75 -38.92
CA ARG A 911 -20.12 14.04 -39.41
C ARG A 911 -21.59 14.32 -39.12
N LEU A 912 -22.32 13.44 -38.43
CA LEU A 912 -23.72 13.69 -38.11
C LEU A 912 -23.90 13.82 -36.59
N SER A 913 -24.00 15.07 -36.15
CA SER A 913 -24.53 15.44 -34.85
C SER A 913 -25.95 14.91 -34.71
N ILE A 914 -26.15 13.90 -33.86
CA ILE A 914 -27.50 13.44 -33.52
C ILE A 914 -28.10 14.47 -32.56
N SER A 915 -28.82 15.42 -33.16
CA SER A 915 -30.01 15.99 -32.56
C SER A 915 -31.23 15.23 -33.10
N ASN A 916 -32.12 14.90 -32.18
CA ASN A 916 -33.50 14.44 -32.34
C ASN A 916 -33.82 12.96 -32.62
N ARG A 917 -34.83 12.54 -31.83
CA ARG A 917 -35.62 11.31 -31.83
C ARG A 917 -36.17 10.96 -33.22
N THR A 918 -36.00 9.71 -33.63
CA THR A 918 -37.06 8.74 -33.98
C THR A 918 -36.42 7.36 -34.09
#